data_AF-A0A0F9L2M5-F1
#
_entry.id   AF-A0A0F9L2M5-F1
#
_cell.length_a   1.000
_cell.length_b   1.000
_cell.length_c   1.000
_cell.angle_alpha   90.00
_cell.angle_beta   90.00
_cell.angle_gamma   90.00
#
_symmetry.space_group_name_H-M   'P 1'
#
loop_
_entity.id
_entity.type
_entity.pdbx_description
1 polymer ?
#
loop_
_entity_poly.entity_id
_entity_poly.type
_entity_poly.pdbx_seq_one_letter_code
_entity_poly.pdbx_strand_id
1 'polypeptide(L)'
;MHRVSKVALLSLVSVVLIAAPVLAFLYQAPFTIIEDAGIDYDMFPASVDASNTFMAANGYMEADALDTRVETLGGSDKPHMVADDRTLGAVPVEANSQTNLFFTTGETDLVSMNILEGYKGFTTIPDANPLEPGDDFEFEVQDVYLNTAVGAGKNLISKANFLTFTGGVAEEITAQIIGVVGAWAEVAPQLVGQSTIFSLAVFNGKLYGGTALLGRLFEWNGVNAWVQKAAQLNAQADILSLAVYNGKLYGGTKPGGRLFEWNDVNAWVEVAPQLGGQADIHSLAVFNGKLYGGTGNGGRLFEWNDVNLWVEVAPFLNGQTTIDSLAVFNEKLYGGTGNLGRLFEWNDVNAWVEVAPQLGGQVIIRSLAVFNGRLYGGTSNLGNLFLWNGTNAWVQAASQMGAENVIQALATLGSALYGGTANLGKLAQFEPPIVSATAINQTTGEHDVKVTADTVNLEISIDGAVAGDGFDSVALAGVSVSSDSDDWLLMDNSITQFMPYAASYQLTVSDVLHAWYAPNAIVENTGEAGTADAGTVNTLDDAILTQAAEFWVGAKLIIVTTTDTFAPQGESSAVTAFDAGNDRLTFDDLTAVVDAGDTYTIDFGTLVDRSFYGIDFDGTDDQVLVTDAATIQNAFDAGGTLSLWANVSSDGENNAGRLADKTSWYLATDNEAGGATKLTFFYDFDGAADGTWVTDNTVTTIGSWDNIVVVYDNSAVANNPTIYVNNTALTVGGGLTESTTPIGTRVTDAAINLVIGDNVAGNRAYDGLQDEVWLYSRSITGTEVTANYNAGAGAYVPSSSVDLELELHIEDGSGAVATDTSGNNNNGALTNAVWVNGHVPRTAGLAGTNDSRITWGVNPTGISVTLGSMVAASQPVIGAAEDVPARDILPPITVSDWFGDGTVSGSTLTNPIRPLITAMSDNTTLTEIQVWRLMGIIGVLFATVATAFTIRQHQGITAIVAGAMLGGLVAFDSNIFPMWTLVITAGLFIAGIVAERSPSL
;
A
#
# COMPACT_ATOMS: atom_id res chain seq x y z
N MET A 1 -33.68 -29.85 -51.01
CA MET A 1 -32.79 -28.67 -51.24
C MET A 1 -32.76 -27.65 -50.09
N HIS A 2 -33.58 -27.77 -49.03
CA HIS A 2 -33.54 -26.85 -47.87
C HIS A 2 -32.42 -27.10 -46.83
N ARG A 3 -31.58 -28.13 -47.00
CA ARG A 3 -30.49 -28.44 -46.03
C ARG A 3 -29.12 -27.84 -46.39
N VAL A 4 -28.90 -27.42 -47.62
CA VAL A 4 -27.59 -26.89 -48.06
C VAL A 4 -27.42 -25.41 -47.68
N SER A 5 -28.52 -24.66 -47.51
CA SER A 5 -28.48 -23.23 -47.17
C SER A 5 -28.16 -22.93 -45.70
N LYS A 6 -28.40 -23.85 -44.77
CA LYS A 6 -28.03 -23.67 -43.35
C LYS A 6 -26.57 -24.00 -43.08
N VAL A 7 -25.99 -24.96 -43.80
CA VAL A 7 -24.58 -25.34 -43.64
C VAL A 7 -23.69 -24.25 -44.23
N ALA A 8 -23.99 -23.72 -45.42
CA ALA A 8 -23.20 -22.63 -46.00
C ALA A 8 -23.25 -21.32 -45.17
N LEU A 9 -24.39 -21.02 -44.53
CA LEU A 9 -24.53 -19.84 -43.67
C LEU A 9 -23.83 -20.04 -42.30
N LEU A 10 -23.87 -21.25 -41.72
CA LEU A 10 -23.09 -21.56 -40.52
C LEU A 10 -21.59 -21.58 -40.81
N SER A 11 -21.14 -22.12 -41.95
CA SER A 11 -19.73 -22.09 -42.35
C SER A 11 -19.23 -20.66 -42.59
N LEU A 12 -20.07 -19.75 -43.09
CA LEU A 12 -19.71 -18.34 -43.26
C LEU A 12 -19.64 -17.60 -41.92
N VAL A 13 -20.50 -17.94 -40.96
CA VAL A 13 -20.44 -17.41 -39.59
C VAL A 13 -19.27 -18.01 -38.80
N SER A 14 -18.93 -19.29 -39.01
CA SER A 14 -17.75 -19.92 -38.42
C SER A 14 -16.44 -19.39 -38.99
N VAL A 15 -16.36 -19.04 -40.28
CA VAL A 15 -15.15 -18.44 -40.86
C VAL A 15 -14.96 -16.97 -40.45
N VAL A 16 -16.05 -16.25 -40.12
CA VAL A 16 -15.97 -14.91 -39.52
C VAL A 16 -15.68 -14.96 -38.00
N LEU A 17 -16.05 -16.03 -37.31
CA LEU A 17 -15.73 -16.25 -35.89
C LEU A 17 -14.36 -16.90 -35.63
N ILE A 18 -13.67 -17.41 -36.66
CA ILE A 18 -12.34 -18.05 -36.55
C ILE A 18 -11.21 -17.09 -37.02
N ALA A 19 -11.53 -15.84 -37.35
CA ALA A 19 -10.56 -14.82 -37.77
C ALA A 19 -10.42 -13.66 -36.77
N ALA A 20 -10.58 -13.95 -35.48
CA ALA A 20 -10.04 -13.10 -34.42
C ALA A 20 -8.96 -13.88 -33.68
N PRO A 21 -7.71 -13.95 -34.19
CA PRO A 21 -6.62 -13.85 -33.25
C PRO A 21 -6.82 -12.52 -32.51
N VAL A 22 -6.85 -12.56 -31.18
CA VAL A 22 -6.51 -11.40 -30.37
C VAL A 22 -5.05 -11.11 -30.72
N LEU A 23 -4.84 -10.30 -31.75
CA LEU A 23 -3.56 -9.66 -32.00
C LEU A 23 -3.52 -8.55 -30.96
N ALA A 24 -2.63 -8.68 -29.96
CA ALA A 24 -2.23 -7.54 -29.14
C ALA A 24 -1.68 -6.48 -30.10
N PHE A 25 -2.48 -5.46 -30.40
CA PHE A 25 -2.04 -4.33 -31.20
C PHE A 25 -1.40 -3.35 -30.24
N LEU A 26 -0.11 -3.07 -30.42
CA LEU A 26 0.55 -1.98 -29.73
C LEU A 26 -0.07 -0.68 -30.23
N TYR A 27 -0.70 0.08 -29.33
CA TYR A 27 -1.26 1.38 -29.64
C TYR A 27 -0.38 2.48 -29.04
N GLN A 28 -0.31 3.64 -29.69
CA GLN A 28 0.44 4.78 -29.22
C GLN A 28 -0.35 6.07 -29.38
N ALA A 29 -0.21 6.99 -28.44
CA ALA A 29 -0.74 8.35 -28.50
C ALA A 29 0.39 9.36 -28.24
N PRO A 30 0.56 10.40 -29.09
CA PRO A 30 1.52 11.46 -28.81
C PRO A 30 1.21 12.14 -27.48
N PHE A 31 2.18 12.21 -26.60
CA PHE A 31 2.10 12.89 -25.30
C PHE A 31 3.06 14.08 -25.36
N THR A 32 2.53 15.30 -25.47
CA THR A 32 3.33 16.52 -25.67
C THR A 32 3.25 17.43 -24.45
N ILE A 33 4.41 17.95 -24.04
CA ILE A 33 4.59 18.90 -22.94
C ILE A 33 5.24 20.16 -23.50
N ILE A 34 4.72 21.32 -23.16
CA ILE A 34 5.28 22.63 -23.54
C ILE A 34 5.48 23.46 -22.28
N GLU A 35 6.70 23.97 -22.09
CA GLU A 35 7.08 24.92 -21.04
C GLU A 35 7.30 26.30 -21.66
N ASP A 36 6.52 27.29 -21.22
CA ASP A 36 6.57 28.67 -21.74
C ASP A 36 6.86 29.72 -20.64
N ALA A 37 7.08 29.30 -19.38
CA ALA A 37 7.38 30.20 -18.27
C ALA A 37 8.88 30.42 -18.06
N GLY A 38 9.75 29.69 -18.77
CA GLY A 38 11.19 29.80 -18.68
C GLY A 38 11.77 29.16 -17.41
N ILE A 39 11.08 28.16 -16.86
CA ILE A 39 11.52 27.41 -15.69
C ILE A 39 12.08 26.06 -16.13
N ASP A 40 13.24 25.70 -15.58
CA ASP A 40 13.87 24.40 -15.79
C ASP A 40 13.37 23.40 -14.76
N TYR A 41 13.00 22.19 -15.20
CA TYR A 41 12.55 21.11 -14.35
C TYR A 41 13.41 19.87 -14.57
N ASP A 42 14.20 19.51 -13.56
CA ASP A 42 15.03 18.30 -13.57
C ASP A 42 14.18 17.04 -13.84
N MET A 43 13.00 16.96 -13.22
CA MET A 43 11.94 16.00 -13.48
C MET A 43 10.57 16.66 -13.23
N PHE A 44 9.64 16.56 -14.18
CA PHE A 44 8.30 17.15 -14.12
C PHE A 44 7.18 16.11 -14.36
N PRO A 45 6.12 16.04 -13.52
CA PRO A 45 4.99 15.14 -13.72
C PRO A 45 4.02 15.82 -14.64
N ALA A 46 4.14 15.52 -15.92
CA ALA A 46 3.12 15.97 -16.84
C ALA A 46 1.86 15.16 -16.59
N SER A 47 0.85 15.82 -16.03
CA SER A 47 -0.47 15.23 -15.84
C SER A 47 -1.35 15.60 -17.03
N VAL A 48 -2.07 14.62 -17.57
CA VAL A 48 -3.06 14.86 -18.61
C VAL A 48 -4.34 14.12 -18.28
N ASP A 49 -5.48 14.80 -18.48
CA ASP A 49 -6.78 14.15 -18.43
C ASP A 49 -6.86 13.16 -19.59
N ALA A 50 -7.03 11.89 -19.27
CA ALA A 50 -7.11 10.79 -20.22
C ALA A 50 -8.31 9.94 -19.85
N SER A 51 -9.13 9.54 -20.81
CA SER A 51 -10.26 8.65 -20.52
C SER A 51 -9.77 7.20 -20.33
N ASN A 52 -8.93 6.97 -19.32
CA ASN A 52 -8.29 5.68 -19.04
C ASN A 52 -9.33 4.58 -18.84
N THR A 53 -10.39 4.87 -18.08
CA THR A 53 -11.55 3.98 -17.95
C THR A 53 -12.15 3.57 -19.31
N PHE A 54 -12.22 4.50 -20.28
CA PHE A 54 -12.70 4.20 -21.63
C PHE A 54 -11.68 3.35 -22.40
N MET A 55 -10.39 3.66 -22.27
CA MET A 55 -9.33 2.91 -22.96
C MET A 55 -9.30 1.45 -22.50
N ALA A 56 -9.32 1.21 -21.19
CA ALA A 56 -9.45 -0.12 -20.60
C ALA A 56 -10.75 -0.82 -21.03
N ALA A 57 -11.91 -0.15 -20.92
CA ALA A 57 -13.20 -0.76 -21.27
C ALA A 57 -13.36 -1.12 -22.76
N ASN A 58 -12.52 -0.56 -23.64
CA ASN A 58 -12.53 -0.85 -25.08
C ASN A 58 -11.31 -1.69 -25.51
N GLY A 59 -10.53 -2.23 -24.57
CA GLY A 59 -9.42 -3.14 -24.86
C GLY A 59 -8.21 -2.47 -25.52
N TYR A 60 -8.03 -1.16 -25.31
CA TYR A 60 -6.82 -0.48 -25.72
C TYR A 60 -5.66 -0.70 -24.75
N MET A 61 -5.95 -0.90 -23.47
CA MET A 61 -5.00 -1.26 -22.43
C MET A 61 -5.68 -2.19 -21.42
N GLU A 62 -4.91 -2.82 -20.55
CA GLU A 62 -5.43 -3.70 -19.50
C GLU A 62 -6.16 -2.92 -18.40
N ALA A 63 -6.91 -3.63 -17.55
CA ALA A 63 -7.71 -2.99 -16.51
C ALA A 63 -6.85 -2.44 -15.36
N ASP A 64 -5.69 -3.05 -15.13
CA ASP A 64 -4.64 -2.57 -14.21
C ASP A 64 -3.70 -1.56 -14.88
N ALA A 65 -3.71 -1.48 -16.22
CA ALA A 65 -2.87 -0.66 -17.08
C ALA A 65 -1.36 -0.93 -16.95
N LEU A 66 -0.95 -2.08 -16.42
CA LEU A 66 0.47 -2.47 -16.32
C LEU A 66 1.12 -2.68 -17.70
N ASP A 67 0.30 -2.89 -18.72
CA ASP A 67 0.67 -2.98 -20.14
C ASP A 67 0.94 -1.62 -20.81
N THR A 68 1.00 -0.53 -20.05
CA THR A 68 1.19 0.83 -20.56
C THR A 68 2.62 1.34 -20.37
N ARG A 69 3.06 2.27 -21.22
CA ARG A 69 4.37 2.95 -21.10
C ARG A 69 4.26 4.42 -21.47
N VAL A 70 5.18 5.24 -20.94
CA VAL A 70 5.38 6.61 -21.43
C VAL A 70 6.80 6.72 -21.95
N GLU A 71 6.96 6.75 -23.27
CA GLU A 71 8.25 6.59 -23.91
C GLU A 71 8.74 7.85 -24.61
N THR A 72 10.05 8.00 -24.69
CA THR A 72 10.67 8.95 -25.63
C THR A 72 10.60 8.42 -27.07
N LEU A 73 10.84 9.29 -28.07
CA LEU A 73 10.97 8.87 -29.48
C LEU A 73 12.00 7.75 -29.73
N GLY A 74 12.92 7.52 -28.78
CA GLY A 74 13.90 6.43 -28.81
C GLY A 74 13.45 5.12 -28.15
N GLY A 75 12.19 5.01 -27.68
CA GLY A 75 11.64 3.82 -27.02
C GLY A 75 12.13 3.61 -25.58
N SER A 76 12.63 4.66 -24.92
CA SER A 76 13.00 4.57 -23.50
C SER A 76 11.81 4.97 -22.64
N ASP A 77 11.31 4.01 -21.86
CA ASP A 77 10.26 4.19 -20.86
C ASP A 77 10.64 5.24 -19.81
N LYS A 78 9.62 5.90 -19.29
CA LYS A 78 9.70 6.95 -18.28
C LYS A 78 8.76 6.57 -17.14
N PRO A 79 9.09 6.92 -15.89
CA PRO A 79 8.20 6.65 -14.78
C PRO A 79 6.83 7.26 -15.06
N HIS A 80 5.81 6.42 -14.98
CA HIS A 80 4.45 6.81 -15.31
C HIS A 80 3.45 6.12 -14.38
N MET A 81 2.26 6.72 -14.32
CA MET A 81 1.15 6.27 -13.51
C MET A 81 -0.13 6.50 -14.30
N VAL A 82 -1.00 5.49 -14.32
CA VAL A 82 -2.29 5.53 -14.99
C VAL A 82 -3.36 5.25 -13.94
N ALA A 83 -4.30 6.16 -13.76
CA ALA A 83 -5.40 5.98 -12.82
C ALA A 83 -6.68 6.65 -13.35
N ASP A 84 -7.81 5.94 -13.32
CA ASP A 84 -9.17 6.41 -13.62
C ASP A 84 -9.35 7.33 -14.85
N ASP A 85 -9.07 8.62 -14.69
CA ASP A 85 -9.22 9.71 -15.66
C ASP A 85 -7.92 10.51 -15.91
N ARG A 86 -6.78 10.05 -15.38
CA ARG A 86 -5.48 10.71 -15.51
C ARG A 86 -4.34 9.77 -15.87
N THR A 87 -3.51 10.23 -16.79
CA THR A 87 -2.21 9.65 -17.09
C THR A 87 -1.12 10.65 -16.71
N LEU A 88 -0.11 10.20 -15.98
CA LEU A 88 1.04 11.00 -15.59
C LEU A 88 2.31 10.39 -16.15
N GLY A 89 3.18 11.24 -16.70
CA GLY A 89 4.54 10.87 -17.11
C GLY A 89 5.56 11.80 -16.47
N ALA A 90 6.60 11.23 -15.88
CA ALA A 90 7.69 11.96 -15.23
C ALA A 90 8.89 12.11 -16.16
N VAL A 91 9.18 13.34 -16.60
CA VAL A 91 10.29 13.60 -17.52
C VAL A 91 10.99 14.93 -17.24
N PRO A 92 12.29 15.07 -17.58
CA PRO A 92 12.95 16.36 -17.58
C PRO A 92 12.29 17.30 -18.60
N VAL A 93 12.12 18.57 -18.22
CA VAL A 93 11.55 19.61 -19.09
C VAL A 93 12.41 20.87 -19.00
N GLU A 94 13.10 21.18 -20.10
CA GLU A 94 13.95 22.37 -20.16
C GLU A 94 13.12 23.66 -20.26
N ALA A 95 13.68 24.77 -19.79
CA ALA A 95 13.06 26.09 -19.91
C ALA A 95 12.82 26.50 -21.38
N ASN A 96 11.60 26.94 -21.70
CA ASN A 96 11.14 27.34 -23.04
C ASN A 96 11.24 26.19 -24.08
N SER A 97 10.93 24.96 -23.68
CA SER A 97 11.08 23.77 -24.50
C SER A 97 9.75 23.05 -24.78
N GLN A 98 9.78 22.17 -25.78
CA GLN A 98 8.72 21.21 -26.05
C GLN A 98 9.30 19.79 -25.94
N THR A 99 8.75 18.99 -25.04
CA THR A 99 9.07 17.57 -24.87
C THR A 99 7.98 16.73 -25.51
N ASN A 100 8.36 15.80 -26.40
CA ASN A 100 7.44 14.89 -27.09
C ASN A 100 7.72 13.45 -26.67
N LEU A 101 6.67 12.78 -26.22
CA LEU A 101 6.67 11.41 -25.75
C LEU A 101 5.54 10.64 -26.45
N PHE A 102 5.46 9.34 -26.17
CA PHE A 102 4.38 8.47 -26.59
C PHE A 102 3.82 7.75 -25.38
N PHE A 103 2.51 7.83 -25.19
CA PHE A 103 1.82 6.89 -24.32
C PHE A 103 1.52 5.64 -25.14
N THR A 104 2.17 4.53 -24.85
CA THR A 104 1.96 3.25 -25.54
C THR A 104 1.21 2.27 -24.64
N THR A 105 0.49 1.34 -25.27
CA THR A 105 -0.35 0.35 -24.59
C THR A 105 -0.23 -1.01 -25.31
N GLY A 106 -0.54 -2.11 -24.61
CA GLY A 106 -0.31 -3.46 -25.10
C GLY A 106 1.17 -3.86 -25.10
N GLU A 107 1.98 -3.19 -24.28
CA GLU A 107 3.36 -3.59 -23.97
C GLU A 107 3.35 -4.78 -23.00
N THR A 108 4.49 -5.40 -22.75
CA THR A 108 4.61 -6.41 -21.68
C THR A 108 4.28 -5.78 -20.32
N ASP A 109 3.57 -6.47 -19.44
CA ASP A 109 3.16 -5.90 -18.15
C ASP A 109 4.36 -5.48 -17.29
N LEU A 110 4.21 -4.34 -16.60
CA LEU A 110 5.08 -3.97 -15.49
C LEU A 110 4.76 -4.83 -14.26
N VAL A 111 5.78 -5.05 -13.42
CA VAL A 111 5.58 -5.69 -12.09
C VAL A 111 4.70 -4.81 -11.19
N SER A 112 4.83 -3.50 -11.30
CA SER A 112 4.02 -2.49 -10.60
C SER A 112 4.13 -1.14 -11.29
N MET A 113 3.16 -0.25 -11.08
CA MET A 113 3.30 1.15 -11.50
C MET A 113 4.03 2.00 -10.47
N ASN A 114 4.65 3.06 -10.96
CA ASN A 114 5.12 4.14 -10.11
C ASN A 114 3.94 4.92 -9.52
N ILE A 115 4.12 5.42 -8.31
CA ILE A 115 3.25 6.35 -7.60
C ILE A 115 3.70 7.74 -8.00
N LEU A 116 2.87 8.48 -8.74
CA LEU A 116 3.16 9.86 -9.16
C LEU A 116 2.06 10.78 -8.65
N GLU A 117 2.40 11.73 -7.80
CA GLU A 117 1.38 12.60 -7.19
C GLU A 117 1.09 13.85 -8.02
N GLY A 118 1.99 14.21 -8.94
CA GLY A 118 1.88 15.46 -9.69
C GLY A 118 2.48 16.67 -8.96
N TYR A 119 2.57 17.81 -9.65
CA TYR A 119 3.15 19.04 -9.10
C TYR A 119 2.26 19.62 -8.00
N LYS A 120 2.80 19.74 -6.78
CA LYS A 120 2.09 20.05 -5.52
C LYS A 120 1.05 19.01 -5.09
N GLY A 121 1.17 17.78 -5.58
CA GLY A 121 0.43 16.63 -5.08
C GLY A 121 0.98 16.14 -3.73
N PHE A 122 0.21 15.26 -3.09
CA PHE A 122 0.63 14.58 -1.86
C PHE A 122 -0.24 13.35 -1.62
N THR A 123 0.28 12.39 -0.86
CA THR A 123 -0.46 11.21 -0.40
C THR A 123 -0.64 11.28 1.10
N THR A 124 -1.84 10.92 1.56
CA THR A 124 -2.16 10.89 3.00
C THR A 124 -2.66 9.53 3.41
N ILE A 125 -2.28 9.07 4.59
CA ILE A 125 -2.97 7.98 5.27
C ILE A 125 -3.74 8.63 6.42
N PRO A 126 -5.09 8.53 6.42
CA PRO A 126 -5.91 9.09 7.49
C PRO A 126 -5.45 8.57 8.85
N ASP A 127 -5.42 9.48 9.82
CA ASP A 127 -5.03 9.13 11.18
C ASP A 127 -5.93 8.03 11.77
N ALA A 128 -5.30 7.05 12.40
CA ALA A 128 -5.98 5.98 13.09
C ALA A 128 -5.06 5.40 14.17
N ASN A 129 -5.63 4.97 15.31
CA ASN A 129 -4.88 4.37 16.41
C ASN A 129 -3.84 3.30 16.03
N PRO A 130 -4.07 2.40 15.06
CA PRO A 130 -3.07 1.39 14.67
C PRO A 130 -1.87 1.97 13.90
N LEU A 131 -2.02 3.17 13.32
CA LEU A 131 -0.97 3.86 12.57
C LEU A 131 -0.07 4.70 13.48
N GLU A 132 -0.19 4.58 14.80
CA GLU A 132 0.54 5.40 15.75
C GLU A 132 1.92 4.79 16.02
N PRO A 133 3.00 5.36 15.46
CA PRO A 133 4.30 4.69 15.33
C PRO A 133 4.99 4.37 16.67
N GLY A 134 4.69 5.13 17.73
CA GLY A 134 5.26 4.87 19.06
C GLY A 134 6.79 4.83 19.07
N ASP A 135 7.35 3.79 19.68
CA ASP A 135 8.78 3.46 19.72
C ASP A 135 9.12 2.20 18.90
N ASP A 136 8.20 1.74 18.05
CA ASP A 136 8.39 0.52 17.25
C ASP A 136 7.66 0.66 15.91
N PHE A 137 8.39 1.07 14.88
CA PHE A 137 7.85 1.22 13.53
C PHE A 137 8.92 1.03 12.46
N GLU A 138 8.47 0.63 11.29
CA GLU A 138 9.25 0.57 10.07
C GLU A 138 8.48 1.26 8.95
N PHE A 139 9.19 2.08 8.19
CA PHE A 139 8.70 2.68 6.97
C PHE A 139 9.66 2.35 5.83
N GLU A 140 9.12 1.81 4.75
CA GLU A 140 9.89 1.42 3.57
C GLU A 140 9.27 2.01 2.31
N VAL A 141 10.11 2.57 1.45
CA VAL A 141 9.74 3.09 0.14
C VAL A 141 10.72 2.54 -0.87
N GLN A 142 10.19 1.90 -1.91
CA GLN A 142 11.00 1.26 -2.95
C GLN A 142 10.98 2.07 -4.24
N ASP A 143 12.13 2.08 -4.93
CA ASP A 143 12.37 2.79 -6.18
C ASP A 143 11.96 4.28 -6.12
N VAL A 144 12.28 4.95 -5.02
CA VAL A 144 11.94 6.37 -4.84
C VAL A 144 12.97 7.27 -5.50
N TYR A 145 12.54 8.20 -6.35
CA TYR A 145 13.46 9.23 -6.85
C TYR A 145 13.64 10.36 -5.85
N LEU A 146 14.90 10.62 -5.49
CA LEU A 146 15.30 11.65 -4.55
C LEU A 146 16.21 12.69 -5.21
N ASN A 147 15.91 13.97 -4.97
CA ASN A 147 16.81 15.08 -5.29
C ASN A 147 17.58 15.49 -4.03
N THR A 148 18.85 15.12 -3.95
CA THR A 148 19.66 15.33 -2.74
C THR A 148 20.32 16.72 -2.67
N ALA A 149 19.95 17.68 -3.53
CA ALA A 149 20.43 19.07 -3.40
C ALA A 149 19.89 19.75 -2.12
N VAL A 150 20.61 20.74 -1.58
CA VAL A 150 20.12 21.52 -0.41
C VAL A 150 18.82 22.27 -0.75
N GLY A 151 17.81 22.19 0.13
CA GLY A 151 16.57 22.94 0.00
C GLY A 151 15.52 22.53 1.03
N ALA A 152 14.66 23.45 1.45
CA ALA A 152 13.58 23.14 2.39
C ALA A 152 12.42 22.41 1.69
N GLY A 153 11.74 21.52 2.43
CA GLY A 153 10.44 20.99 2.05
C GLY A 153 10.44 19.75 1.16
N LYS A 154 11.57 19.04 1.03
CA LYS A 154 11.65 17.79 0.28
C LYS A 154 11.42 16.60 1.22
N ASN A 155 10.22 16.57 1.82
CA ASN A 155 9.87 15.58 2.82
C ASN A 155 9.43 14.29 2.11
N LEU A 156 10.01 13.15 2.48
CA LEU A 156 9.60 11.84 1.98
C LEU A 156 8.42 11.32 2.78
N ILE A 157 8.43 11.55 4.09
CA ILE A 157 7.34 11.19 4.99
C ILE A 157 7.34 12.14 6.19
N SER A 158 6.15 12.48 6.67
CA SER A 158 5.98 13.21 7.91
C SER A 158 4.72 12.77 8.65
N LYS A 159 4.83 12.69 9.97
CA LYS A 159 3.73 12.67 10.94
C LYS A 159 4.14 13.60 12.08
N ALA A 160 3.24 14.06 12.95
CA ALA A 160 3.67 15.04 13.93
C ALA A 160 4.83 14.51 14.78
N ASN A 161 5.91 15.30 14.83
CA ASN A 161 7.16 14.97 15.51
C ASN A 161 7.95 13.78 14.93
N PHE A 162 7.63 13.31 13.72
CA PHE A 162 8.44 12.42 12.91
C PHE A 162 8.59 12.98 11.49
N LEU A 163 9.81 13.00 10.97
CA LEU A 163 10.07 13.55 9.65
C LEU A 163 11.25 12.83 8.99
N THR A 164 11.03 12.30 7.80
CA THR A 164 12.11 11.87 6.90
C THR A 164 12.17 12.82 5.73
N PHE A 165 13.34 13.39 5.46
CA PHE A 165 13.50 14.42 4.43
C PHE A 165 14.89 14.43 3.81
N THR A 166 14.95 14.93 2.59
CA THR A 166 16.20 15.42 1.96
C THR A 166 16.24 16.93 2.19
N GLY A 167 17.37 17.55 2.54
CA GLY A 167 17.42 19.03 2.51
C GLY A 167 18.10 19.78 3.64
N GLY A 168 18.67 19.11 4.65
CA GLY A 168 19.55 19.76 5.63
C GLY A 168 20.89 20.19 5.01
N VAL A 169 21.50 19.27 4.26
CA VAL A 169 22.76 19.42 3.53
C VAL A 169 22.62 18.70 2.19
N ALA A 170 23.48 19.02 1.21
CA ALA A 170 23.51 18.29 -0.06
C ALA A 170 23.99 16.86 0.20
N GLU A 171 23.46 15.90 -0.57
CA GLU A 171 23.86 14.49 -0.52
C GLU A 171 23.52 13.80 0.83
N GLU A 172 22.59 14.37 1.60
CA GLU A 172 22.13 13.81 2.88
C GLU A 172 20.62 13.52 2.87
N ILE A 173 20.26 12.36 3.40
CA ILE A 173 18.89 11.95 3.72
C ILE A 173 18.82 11.75 5.23
N THR A 174 17.86 12.40 5.89
CA THR A 174 17.76 12.37 7.35
C THR A 174 16.39 11.90 7.80
N ALA A 175 16.35 10.93 8.70
CA ALA A 175 15.19 10.59 9.50
C ALA A 175 15.30 11.28 10.87
N GLN A 176 14.24 11.94 11.32
CA GLN A 176 14.21 12.65 12.60
C GLN A 176 12.98 12.29 13.42
N ILE A 177 13.20 11.98 14.69
CA ILE A 177 12.17 11.94 15.72
C ILE A 177 12.37 13.13 16.65
N ILE A 178 11.31 13.91 16.83
CA ILE A 178 11.26 15.04 17.75
C ILE A 178 10.56 14.54 19.02
N GLY A 179 11.29 14.32 20.10
CA GLY A 179 10.67 13.89 21.34
C GLY A 179 9.84 14.99 21.99
N VAL A 180 8.95 14.58 22.88
CA VAL A 180 8.08 15.49 23.63
C VAL A 180 8.66 15.93 24.99
N VAL A 181 9.79 15.35 25.41
CA VAL A 181 10.44 15.63 26.70
C VAL A 181 11.81 16.28 26.48
N GLY A 182 11.85 17.61 26.55
CA GLY A 182 13.03 18.43 26.31
C GLY A 182 13.49 19.27 27.50
N ALA A 183 14.27 20.30 27.20
CA ALA A 183 14.82 21.21 28.19
C ALA A 183 14.53 22.68 27.83
N TRP A 184 14.71 23.56 28.82
CA TRP A 184 14.65 25.01 28.62
C TRP A 184 16.05 25.57 28.39
N ALA A 185 16.24 26.30 27.29
CA ALA A 185 17.43 27.09 27.01
C ALA A 185 17.16 28.58 27.24
N GLU A 186 17.98 29.26 28.04
CA GLU A 186 17.83 30.71 28.28
C GLU A 186 18.25 31.49 27.03
N VAL A 187 17.31 32.27 26.47
CA VAL A 187 17.54 33.11 25.27
C VAL A 187 17.56 34.61 25.59
N ALA A 188 17.02 35.02 26.75
CA ALA A 188 17.25 36.36 27.26
C ALA A 188 17.30 36.35 28.79
N PRO A 189 18.22 37.12 29.38
CA PRO A 189 18.33 37.26 30.83
C PRO A 189 17.16 38.11 31.36
N GLN A 190 17.26 38.51 32.63
CA GLN A 190 16.24 39.32 33.29
C GLN A 190 15.79 40.52 32.44
N LEU A 191 14.48 40.64 32.31
CA LEU A 191 13.79 41.73 31.63
C LEU A 191 14.05 43.10 32.27
N VAL A 192 15.19 43.74 31.97
CA VAL A 192 15.54 45.14 32.32
C VAL A 192 15.09 45.56 33.73
N GLY A 193 15.44 44.76 34.74
CA GLY A 193 15.11 45.02 36.15
C GLY A 193 13.69 44.66 36.60
N GLN A 194 12.89 44.02 35.75
CA GLN A 194 11.61 43.40 36.10
C GLN A 194 11.80 41.95 36.54
N SER A 195 11.06 41.51 37.55
CA SER A 195 11.14 40.14 38.05
C SER A 195 10.30 39.15 37.23
N THR A 196 9.34 39.62 36.43
CA THR A 196 8.30 38.75 35.85
C THR A 196 7.90 39.19 34.44
N ILE A 197 7.88 38.23 33.51
CA ILE A 197 7.20 38.34 32.22
C ILE A 197 5.79 37.75 32.41
N PHE A 198 4.78 38.60 32.54
CA PHE A 198 3.42 38.14 32.85
C PHE A 198 2.70 37.52 31.65
N SER A 199 3.01 37.99 30.46
CA SER A 199 2.35 37.57 29.23
C SER A 199 3.32 37.65 28.07
N LEU A 200 3.16 36.74 27.11
CA LEU A 200 3.87 36.75 25.85
C LEU A 200 2.85 36.74 24.70
N ALA A 201 3.16 37.43 23.61
CA ALA A 201 2.42 37.33 22.36
C ALA A 201 3.33 37.61 21.18
N VAL A 202 3.05 36.95 20.05
CA VAL A 202 3.72 37.23 18.78
C VAL A 202 2.87 38.18 17.96
N PHE A 203 3.48 39.28 17.52
CA PHE A 203 2.85 40.30 16.69
C PHE A 203 3.80 40.71 15.56
N ASN A 204 3.34 40.66 14.30
CA ASN A 204 4.15 40.96 13.12
C ASN A 204 5.52 40.23 13.11
N GLY A 205 5.50 38.93 13.43
CA GLY A 205 6.69 38.07 13.44
C GLY A 205 7.69 38.37 14.56
N LYS A 206 7.29 39.12 15.59
CA LYS A 206 8.15 39.47 16.73
C LYS A 206 7.50 39.13 18.05
N LEU A 207 8.32 38.80 19.05
CA LEU A 207 7.86 38.42 20.38
C LEU A 207 7.80 39.65 21.31
N TYR A 208 6.65 39.82 21.96
CA TYR A 208 6.39 40.90 22.91
C TYR A 208 6.06 40.35 24.30
N GLY A 209 6.52 41.06 25.33
CA GLY A 209 6.34 40.71 26.73
C GLY A 209 5.64 41.82 27.52
N GLY A 210 4.59 41.44 28.26
CA GLY A 210 3.92 42.26 29.27
C GLY A 210 4.54 42.05 30.65
N THR A 211 4.52 43.08 31.49
CA THR A 211 5.33 43.09 32.73
C THR A 211 4.54 43.38 33.99
N ALA A 212 5.11 42.90 35.10
CA ALA A 212 4.74 43.30 36.45
C ALA A 212 5.25 44.71 36.76
N LEU A 213 4.63 45.37 37.75
CA LEU A 213 5.16 46.59 38.38
C LEU A 213 5.56 47.65 37.33
N LEU A 214 4.56 48.41 36.89
CA LEU A 214 4.58 49.51 35.90
C LEU A 214 4.08 49.12 34.49
N GLY A 215 3.42 47.97 34.31
CA GLY A 215 2.54 47.68 33.17
C GLY A 215 3.12 48.03 31.79
N ARG A 216 4.38 47.69 31.55
CA ARG A 216 5.13 48.05 30.34
C ARG A 216 5.06 46.94 29.30
N LEU A 217 5.26 47.34 28.04
CA LEU A 217 5.44 46.44 26.90
C LEU A 217 6.90 46.45 26.47
N PHE A 218 7.46 45.27 26.24
CA PHE A 218 8.79 45.08 25.68
C PHE A 218 8.74 44.21 24.42
N GLU A 219 9.64 44.47 23.48
CA GLU A 219 9.91 43.66 22.29
C GLU A 219 11.25 42.95 22.50
N TRP A 220 11.30 41.63 22.26
CA TRP A 220 12.56 40.91 22.27
C TRP A 220 13.33 41.22 20.97
N ASN A 221 14.63 41.49 21.09
CA ASN A 221 15.47 41.86 19.94
C ASN A 221 15.85 40.69 19.03
N GLY A 222 15.38 39.47 19.34
CA GLY A 222 15.72 38.24 18.62
C GLY A 222 17.06 37.63 18.99
N VAL A 223 17.77 38.17 19.99
CA VAL A 223 19.11 37.69 20.35
C VAL A 223 19.24 37.44 21.85
N ASN A 224 19.16 38.48 22.68
CA ASN A 224 19.48 38.39 24.11
C ASN A 224 18.95 39.55 24.97
N ALA A 225 18.11 40.43 24.43
CA ALA A 225 17.70 41.63 25.14
C ALA A 225 16.28 42.05 24.78
N TRP A 226 15.72 42.86 25.66
CA TRP A 226 14.37 43.41 25.54
C TRP A 226 14.41 44.93 25.39
N VAL A 227 13.61 45.45 24.47
CA VAL A 227 13.50 46.88 24.17
C VAL A 227 12.10 47.35 24.55
N GLN A 228 12.01 48.37 25.40
CA GLN A 228 10.71 48.91 25.81
C GLN A 228 10.00 49.56 24.63
N LYS A 229 8.74 49.17 24.41
CA LYS A 229 7.86 49.70 23.35
C LYS A 229 6.68 50.49 23.87
N ALA A 230 6.28 50.31 25.12
CA ALA A 230 5.29 51.17 25.74
C ALA A 230 5.55 51.33 27.24
N ALA A 231 5.28 52.53 27.76
CA ALA A 231 5.32 52.83 29.19
C ALA A 231 3.96 52.55 29.86
N GLN A 232 3.95 52.62 31.19
CA GLN A 232 2.73 52.50 32.00
C GLN A 232 1.67 53.52 31.56
N LEU A 233 0.41 53.11 31.52
CA LEU A 233 -0.74 53.99 31.34
C LEU A 233 -1.75 53.82 32.49
N ASN A 234 -2.41 54.90 32.91
CA ASN A 234 -3.50 54.92 33.89
C ASN A 234 -3.21 54.18 35.21
N ALA A 235 -1.95 54.23 35.67
CA ALA A 235 -1.47 53.55 36.88
C ALA A 235 -1.79 52.03 36.92
N GLN A 236 -1.99 51.40 35.75
CA GLN A 236 -2.11 49.95 35.65
C GLN A 236 -0.76 49.33 35.99
N ALA A 237 -0.74 48.52 37.05
CA ALA A 237 0.49 47.97 37.60
C ALA A 237 1.04 46.85 36.71
N ASP A 238 0.16 46.07 36.09
CA ASP A 238 0.52 44.86 35.36
C ASP A 238 -0.19 44.80 34.01
N ILE A 239 0.51 44.31 32.99
CA ILE A 239 -0.10 43.76 31.77
C ILE A 239 -0.07 42.23 31.95
N LEU A 240 -1.23 41.64 32.29
CA LEU A 240 -1.35 40.24 32.67
C LEU A 240 -1.51 39.30 31.46
N SER A 241 -2.06 39.82 30.37
CA SER A 241 -2.37 39.03 29.19
C SER A 241 -2.16 39.87 27.94
N LEU A 242 -1.70 39.25 26.87
CA LEU A 242 -1.56 39.85 25.55
C LEU A 242 -2.29 38.98 24.52
N ALA A 243 -2.93 39.60 23.54
CA ALA A 243 -3.53 38.91 22.40
C ALA A 243 -3.47 39.78 21.15
N VAL A 244 -3.33 39.14 19.98
CA VAL A 244 -3.44 39.81 18.68
C VAL A 244 -4.84 39.60 18.14
N TYR A 245 -5.55 40.68 17.87
CA TYR A 245 -6.92 40.66 17.38
C TYR A 245 -7.08 41.70 16.26
N ASN A 246 -7.67 41.32 15.13
CA ASN A 246 -7.84 42.20 13.96
C ASN A 246 -6.57 42.98 13.57
N GLY A 247 -5.42 42.29 13.59
CA GLY A 247 -4.13 42.87 13.21
C GLY A 247 -3.54 43.87 14.20
N LYS A 248 -4.03 43.92 15.45
CA LYS A 248 -3.52 44.81 16.50
C LYS A 248 -3.20 44.05 17.78
N LEU A 249 -2.28 44.59 18.58
CA LEU A 249 -1.89 44.01 19.87
C LEU A 249 -2.67 44.64 21.03
N TYR A 250 -3.35 43.80 21.82
CA TYR A 250 -4.11 44.19 23.00
C TYR A 250 -3.51 43.65 24.28
N GLY A 251 -3.65 44.40 25.37
CA GLY A 251 -3.19 44.06 26.71
C GLY A 251 -4.31 44.12 27.74
N GLY A 252 -4.48 43.04 28.51
CA GLY A 252 -5.34 42.96 29.68
C GLY A 252 -4.59 43.38 30.94
N THR A 253 -5.24 44.14 31.82
CA THR A 253 -4.54 44.88 32.87
C THR A 253 -4.99 44.57 34.30
N LYS A 254 -4.11 44.88 35.25
CA LYS A 254 -4.40 44.94 36.70
C LYS A 254 -3.67 46.14 37.33
N PRO A 255 -4.26 46.87 38.30
CA PRO A 255 -5.62 46.77 38.81
C PRO A 255 -6.65 47.56 37.99
N GLY A 256 -7.83 46.99 37.80
CA GLY A 256 -8.97 47.65 37.16
C GLY A 256 -9.48 46.96 35.92
N GLY A 257 -8.92 45.80 35.55
CA GLY A 257 -9.46 44.91 34.51
C GLY A 257 -9.77 45.61 33.20
N ARG A 258 -8.89 46.50 32.73
CA ARG A 258 -9.10 47.30 31.50
C ARG A 258 -8.42 46.64 30.31
N LEU A 259 -8.94 46.93 29.10
CA LEU A 259 -8.36 46.49 27.84
C LEU A 259 -7.67 47.66 27.15
N PHE A 260 -6.37 47.51 26.86
CA PHE A 260 -5.56 48.49 26.15
C PHE A 260 -5.16 47.97 24.77
N GLU A 261 -5.12 48.86 23.78
CA GLU A 261 -4.58 48.64 22.44
C GLU A 261 -3.20 49.32 22.35
N TRP A 262 -2.19 48.66 21.78
CA TRP A 262 -0.91 49.31 21.47
C TRP A 262 -1.02 50.11 20.18
N ASN A 263 -0.54 51.36 20.19
CA ASN A 263 -0.65 52.27 19.04
C ASN A 263 0.41 52.07 17.95
N ASP A 264 1.09 50.93 17.93
CA ASP A 264 2.22 50.58 17.04
C ASP A 264 3.45 51.50 17.11
N VAL A 265 3.47 52.47 18.03
CA VAL A 265 4.55 53.46 18.14
C VAL A 265 5.24 53.37 19.49
N ASN A 266 4.57 53.78 20.56
CA ASN A 266 5.20 53.97 21.87
C ASN A 266 4.25 53.95 23.08
N ALA A 267 2.96 53.74 22.89
CA ALA A 267 1.97 53.94 23.96
C ALA A 267 0.78 52.99 23.87
N TRP A 268 0.20 52.73 25.03
CA TRP A 268 -1.10 52.09 25.18
C TRP A 268 -2.23 53.11 24.96
N VAL A 269 -3.38 52.63 24.48
CA VAL A 269 -4.65 53.37 24.36
C VAL A 269 -5.75 52.54 25.00
N GLU A 270 -6.51 53.10 25.93
CA GLU A 270 -7.63 52.38 26.55
C GLU A 270 -8.80 52.25 25.56
N VAL A 271 -9.22 51.01 25.28
CA VAL A 271 -10.31 50.71 24.33
C VAL A 271 -11.52 50.09 25.00
N ALA A 272 -11.37 49.48 26.18
CA ALA A 272 -12.50 49.05 26.99
C ALA A 272 -12.29 49.38 28.47
N PRO A 273 -13.35 49.78 29.18
CA PRO A 273 -13.34 49.98 30.62
C PRO A 273 -13.24 48.63 31.35
N GLN A 274 -13.41 48.67 32.67
CA GLN A 274 -13.35 47.51 33.55
C GLN A 274 -14.24 46.35 33.10
N LEU A 275 -13.63 45.17 32.95
CA LEU A 275 -14.23 43.88 32.60
C LEU A 275 -15.27 43.45 33.65
N GLY A 276 -16.57 43.72 33.43
CA GLY A 276 -17.65 43.21 34.30
C GLY A 276 -17.50 43.55 35.81
N GLY A 277 -16.82 44.64 36.15
CA GLY A 277 -16.49 45.02 37.54
C GLY A 277 -15.31 44.26 38.18
N GLN A 278 -14.55 43.49 37.39
CA GLN A 278 -13.42 42.68 37.84
C GLN A 278 -12.13 43.49 37.98
N ALA A 279 -11.26 43.10 38.89
CA ALA A 279 -10.01 43.81 39.14
C ALA A 279 -8.91 43.49 38.12
N ASP A 280 -9.07 42.44 37.32
CA ASP A 280 -8.12 42.01 36.32
C ASP A 280 -8.79 41.40 35.08
N ILE A 281 -8.10 41.51 33.96
CA ILE A 281 -8.26 40.62 32.80
C ILE A 281 -7.03 39.72 32.87
N HIS A 282 -7.23 38.47 33.29
CA HIS A 282 -6.13 37.57 33.63
C HIS A 282 -5.59 36.84 32.40
N SER A 283 -6.47 36.56 31.44
CA SER A 283 -6.16 35.87 30.20
C SER A 283 -6.98 36.48 29.06
N LEU A 284 -6.42 36.46 27.85
CA LEU A 284 -7.06 36.90 26.61
C LEU A 284 -6.87 35.82 25.54
N ALA A 285 -7.89 35.55 24.75
CA ALA A 285 -7.80 34.69 23.58
C ALA A 285 -8.74 35.16 22.48
N VAL A 286 -8.36 34.92 21.22
CA VAL A 286 -9.23 35.15 20.06
C VAL A 286 -9.81 33.82 19.64
N PHE A 287 -11.14 33.72 19.60
CA PHE A 287 -11.86 32.50 19.25
C PHE A 287 -13.04 32.85 18.35
N ASN A 288 -13.26 32.10 17.26
CA ASN A 288 -14.33 32.37 16.29
C ASN A 288 -14.45 33.85 15.87
N GLY A 289 -13.31 34.49 15.63
CA GLY A 289 -13.22 35.88 15.19
C GLY A 289 -13.58 36.92 16.25
N LYS A 290 -13.65 36.56 17.54
CA LYS A 290 -13.96 37.49 18.65
C LYS A 290 -12.90 37.44 19.74
N LEU A 291 -12.79 38.51 20.52
CA LEU A 291 -11.87 38.60 21.65
C LEU A 291 -12.56 38.24 22.97
N TYR A 292 -12.00 37.29 23.70
CA TYR A 292 -12.49 36.83 25.00
C TYR A 292 -11.51 37.16 26.12
N GLY A 293 -12.05 37.43 27.32
CA GLY A 293 -11.29 37.73 28.52
C GLY A 293 -11.68 36.84 29.69
N GLY A 294 -10.70 36.17 30.29
CA GLY A 294 -10.84 35.38 31.51
C GLY A 294 -10.49 36.18 32.77
N THR A 295 -11.15 35.89 33.88
CA THR A 295 -10.98 36.63 35.15
C THR A 295 -10.18 35.86 36.19
N GLY A 296 -9.46 36.59 37.07
CA GLY A 296 -8.77 36.03 38.22
C GLY A 296 -9.64 35.83 39.46
N ASN A 297 -10.86 36.39 39.49
CA ASN A 297 -11.83 36.14 40.57
C ASN A 297 -13.13 35.54 39.99
N GLY A 298 -13.51 34.38 40.51
CA GLY A 298 -14.71 33.64 40.11
C GLY A 298 -14.62 32.91 38.76
N GLY A 299 -13.43 32.87 38.13
CA GLY A 299 -13.18 32.12 36.89
C GLY A 299 -14.24 32.33 35.81
N ARG A 300 -14.46 33.59 35.40
CA ARG A 300 -15.53 33.98 34.48
C ARG A 300 -14.99 34.30 33.09
N LEU A 301 -15.78 34.01 32.07
CA LEU A 301 -15.46 34.31 30.68
C LEU A 301 -16.36 35.41 30.14
N PHE A 302 -15.76 36.39 29.49
CA PHE A 302 -16.46 37.50 28.84
C PHE A 302 -16.04 37.64 27.37
N GLU A 303 -16.99 38.04 26.53
CA GLU A 303 -16.79 38.43 25.14
C GLU A 303 -16.74 39.97 25.03
N TRP A 304 -15.77 40.52 24.30
CA TRP A 304 -15.73 41.96 24.00
C TRP A 304 -16.56 42.27 22.76
N ASN A 305 -17.36 43.34 22.81
CA ASN A 305 -18.27 43.74 21.73
C ASN A 305 -17.62 44.59 20.63
N ASP A 306 -16.28 44.59 20.53
CA ASP A 306 -15.49 45.41 19.60
C ASP A 306 -15.60 46.94 19.76
N VAL A 307 -16.29 47.41 20.81
CA VAL A 307 -16.50 48.85 21.02
C VAL A 307 -16.00 49.27 22.40
N ASN A 308 -16.66 48.84 23.47
CA ASN A 308 -16.38 49.33 24.83
C ASN A 308 -17.07 48.51 25.94
N LEU A 309 -17.68 47.37 25.63
CA LEU A 309 -18.42 46.57 26.61
C LEU A 309 -17.97 45.13 26.56
N TRP A 310 -17.97 44.52 27.73
CA TRP A 310 -17.76 43.10 27.93
C TRP A 310 -19.08 42.44 28.32
N VAL A 311 -19.42 41.34 27.65
CA VAL A 311 -20.62 40.54 27.89
C VAL A 311 -20.20 39.22 28.51
N GLU A 312 -20.76 38.87 29.67
CA GLU A 312 -20.47 37.58 30.32
C GLU A 312 -21.06 36.44 29.49
N VAL A 313 -20.23 35.48 29.09
CA VAL A 313 -20.65 34.30 28.29
C VAL A 313 -20.52 32.99 29.09
N ALA A 314 -19.71 32.96 30.15
CA ALA A 314 -19.70 31.84 31.10
C ALA A 314 -19.50 32.34 32.55
N PRO A 315 -20.45 32.08 33.46
CA PRO A 315 -20.48 32.71 34.79
C PRO A 315 -19.57 32.05 35.83
N PHE A 316 -19.17 30.78 35.62
CA PHE A 316 -18.36 30.04 36.59
C PHE A 316 -17.66 28.84 35.98
N LEU A 317 -16.34 28.77 36.16
CA LEU A 317 -15.49 27.64 35.79
C LEU A 317 -15.58 26.51 36.81
N ASN A 318 -16.78 25.93 36.97
CA ASN A 318 -17.03 24.70 37.73
C ASN A 318 -16.34 24.57 39.12
N GLY A 319 -16.30 25.65 39.91
CA GLY A 319 -15.71 25.65 41.26
C GLY A 319 -14.41 26.42 41.36
N GLN A 320 -13.76 26.70 40.23
CA GLN A 320 -12.44 27.29 40.16
C GLN A 320 -12.46 28.80 40.36
N THR A 321 -11.38 29.32 40.94
CA THR A 321 -11.30 30.74 41.30
C THR A 321 -10.75 31.62 40.19
N THR A 322 -9.98 31.05 39.25
CA THR A 322 -9.22 31.77 38.21
C THR A 322 -9.31 31.05 36.86
N ILE A 323 -9.34 31.82 35.77
CA ILE A 323 -8.90 31.38 34.44
C ILE A 323 -7.51 31.98 34.21
N ASP A 324 -6.47 31.26 34.64
CA ASP A 324 -5.08 31.72 34.56
C ASP A 324 -4.60 31.84 33.11
N SER A 325 -5.11 30.99 32.21
CA SER A 325 -4.78 31.05 30.79
C SER A 325 -5.94 30.59 29.91
N LEU A 326 -6.03 31.17 28.72
CA LEU A 326 -6.95 30.77 27.66
C LEU A 326 -6.15 30.40 26.42
N ALA A 327 -6.50 29.30 25.77
CA ALA A 327 -5.92 28.87 24.50
C ALA A 327 -6.99 28.28 23.60
N VAL A 328 -6.84 28.49 22.28
CA VAL A 328 -7.66 27.83 21.27
C VAL A 328 -6.87 26.65 20.71
N PHE A 329 -7.48 25.48 20.74
CA PHE A 329 -6.89 24.23 20.28
C PHE A 329 -7.99 23.39 19.61
N ASN A 330 -7.73 22.76 18.46
CA ASN A 330 -8.72 21.96 17.71
C ASN A 330 -10.13 22.60 17.66
N GLU A 331 -10.16 23.87 17.22
CA GLU A 331 -11.39 24.68 17.07
C GLU A 331 -12.23 24.88 18.34
N LYS A 332 -11.63 24.66 19.52
CA LYS A 332 -12.28 24.79 20.83
C LYS A 332 -11.50 25.72 21.74
N LEU A 333 -12.20 26.35 22.69
CA LEU A 333 -11.61 27.24 23.68
C LEU A 333 -11.37 26.52 25.01
N TYR A 334 -10.12 26.53 25.47
CA TYR A 334 -9.70 25.89 26.71
C TYR A 334 -9.27 26.91 27.77
N GLY A 335 -9.53 26.57 29.03
CA GLY A 335 -9.19 27.36 30.21
C GLY A 335 -8.31 26.58 31.19
N GLY A 336 -7.12 27.11 31.46
CA GLY A 336 -6.22 26.64 32.51
C GLY A 336 -6.52 27.31 33.84
N THR A 337 -6.44 26.57 34.94
CA THR A 337 -6.98 26.99 36.24
C THR A 337 -5.94 27.05 37.36
N GLY A 338 -6.24 27.87 38.37
CA GLY A 338 -5.47 27.98 39.61
C GLY A 338 -6.20 27.34 40.78
N ASN A 339 -5.42 26.72 41.68
CA ASN A 339 -5.84 25.80 42.75
C ASN A 339 -6.44 24.49 42.19
N LEU A 340 -5.58 23.48 42.03
CA LEU A 340 -5.80 22.13 41.47
C LEU A 340 -5.47 21.98 39.97
N GLY A 341 -4.94 23.01 39.30
CA GLY A 341 -4.23 22.89 38.01
C GLY A 341 -4.93 22.01 36.97
N ARG A 342 -6.21 22.26 36.72
CA ARG A 342 -7.06 21.48 35.82
C ARG A 342 -7.27 22.19 34.49
N LEU A 343 -7.62 21.40 33.47
CA LEU A 343 -7.97 21.90 32.14
C LEU A 343 -9.47 21.75 31.89
N PHE A 344 -10.08 22.81 31.38
CA PHE A 344 -11.49 22.80 31.00
C PHE A 344 -11.68 23.22 29.55
N GLU A 345 -12.65 22.60 28.88
CA GLU A 345 -13.17 22.99 27.57
C GLU A 345 -14.45 23.82 27.76
N TRP A 346 -14.61 24.93 27.05
CA TRP A 346 -15.87 25.68 27.01
C TRP A 346 -16.83 25.04 26.00
N ASN A 347 -18.09 24.83 26.41
CA ASN A 347 -19.10 24.18 25.57
C ASN A 347 -19.78 25.10 24.54
N ASP A 348 -19.16 26.23 24.20
CA ASP A 348 -19.67 27.28 23.30
C ASP A 348 -21.01 27.92 23.70
N VAL A 349 -21.52 27.62 24.91
CA VAL A 349 -22.82 28.12 25.36
C VAL A 349 -22.69 28.89 26.66
N ASN A 350 -22.37 28.20 27.76
CA ASN A 350 -22.39 28.80 29.10
C ASN A 350 -21.64 28.01 30.17
N ALA A 351 -21.04 26.87 29.85
CA ALA A 351 -20.46 25.96 30.83
C ALA A 351 -19.09 25.46 30.41
N TRP A 352 -18.32 25.07 31.41
CA TRP A 352 -16.99 24.51 31.26
C TRP A 352 -17.01 23.03 31.65
N VAL A 353 -16.42 22.18 30.83
CA VAL A 353 -16.31 20.73 31.01
C VAL A 353 -14.87 20.38 31.34
N GLU A 354 -14.63 19.65 32.43
CA GLU A 354 -13.28 19.21 32.79
C GLU A 354 -12.81 18.15 31.80
N VAL A 355 -11.67 18.39 31.16
CA VAL A 355 -11.07 17.47 30.16
C VAL A 355 -9.76 16.88 30.64
N ALA A 356 -9.09 17.50 31.62
CA ALA A 356 -7.94 16.91 32.28
C ALA A 356 -7.94 17.20 33.79
N PRO A 357 -7.59 16.20 34.62
CA PRO A 357 -7.53 16.33 36.06
C PRO A 357 -6.31 17.17 36.47
N GLN A 358 -6.06 17.23 37.78
CA GLN A 358 -4.89 17.92 38.32
C GLN A 358 -3.59 17.42 37.68
N LEU A 359 -2.78 18.38 37.25
CA LEU A 359 -1.50 18.19 36.60
C LEU A 359 -0.42 17.67 37.57
N GLY A 360 -0.44 16.37 37.84
CA GLY A 360 0.44 15.69 38.78
C GLY A 360 0.42 16.30 40.19
N GLY A 361 1.59 16.53 40.77
CA GLY A 361 1.75 17.23 42.06
C GLY A 361 1.72 18.76 41.98
N GLN A 362 1.64 19.35 40.77
CA GLN A 362 1.48 20.79 40.59
C GLN A 362 0.01 21.18 40.77
N VAL A 363 -0.25 22.42 41.18
CA VAL A 363 -1.59 22.88 41.56
C VAL A 363 -2.10 24.05 40.72
N ILE A 364 -1.34 24.52 39.72
CA ILE A 364 -1.70 25.68 38.89
C ILE A 364 -1.15 25.50 37.46
N ILE A 365 -2.01 25.73 36.46
CA ILE A 365 -1.63 25.94 35.06
C ILE A 365 -1.58 27.45 34.82
N ARG A 366 -0.39 28.03 34.70
CA ARG A 366 -0.20 29.48 34.54
C ARG A 366 -0.33 29.96 33.11
N SER A 367 0.03 29.12 32.17
CA SER A 367 0.05 29.47 30.75
C SER A 367 -0.31 28.25 29.93
N LEU A 368 -1.02 28.49 28.84
CA LEU A 368 -1.36 27.51 27.81
C LEU A 368 -0.87 28.06 26.46
N ALA A 369 -0.31 27.18 25.63
CA ALA A 369 0.02 27.51 24.25
C ALA A 369 -0.08 26.26 23.37
N VAL A 370 -0.47 26.46 22.11
CA VAL A 370 -0.41 25.41 21.09
C VAL A 370 0.93 25.49 20.39
N PHE A 371 1.66 24.39 20.37
CA PHE A 371 2.96 24.24 19.72
C PHE A 371 2.98 22.89 19.00
N ASN A 372 3.36 22.87 17.71
CA ASN A 372 3.34 21.68 16.86
C ASN A 372 2.04 20.86 16.99
N GLY A 373 0.89 21.53 16.78
CA GLY A 373 -0.43 20.87 16.83
C GLY A 373 -0.84 20.37 18.22
N ARG A 374 -0.15 20.76 19.30
CA ARG A 374 -0.37 20.19 20.63
C ARG A 374 -0.47 21.23 21.72
N LEU A 375 -1.23 20.93 22.76
CA LEU A 375 -1.49 21.86 23.87
C LEU A 375 -0.50 21.66 25.02
N TYR A 376 0.28 22.69 25.30
CA TYR A 376 1.25 22.73 26.39
C TYR A 376 0.79 23.62 27.53
N GLY A 377 1.09 23.20 28.77
CA GLY A 377 0.79 23.91 30.00
C GLY A 377 2.04 24.23 30.81
N GLY A 378 2.30 25.53 31.04
CA GLY A 378 3.33 26.01 31.95
C GLY A 378 2.80 26.09 33.38
N THR A 379 3.60 25.67 34.37
CA THR A 379 3.15 25.53 35.77
C THR A 379 3.84 26.49 36.74
N SER A 380 3.36 26.53 37.98
CA SER A 380 4.01 27.22 39.11
C SER A 380 4.31 26.29 40.28
N ASN A 381 5.34 26.61 41.07
CA ASN A 381 5.95 25.91 42.22
C ASN A 381 7.18 25.09 41.84
N LEU A 382 7.15 24.37 40.72
CA LEU A 382 8.36 23.79 40.11
C LEU A 382 8.66 24.32 38.70
N GLY A 383 7.80 25.15 38.08
CA GLY A 383 8.11 25.74 36.77
C GLY A 383 8.34 24.69 35.67
N ASN A 384 7.62 23.58 35.74
CA ASN A 384 7.68 22.53 34.74
C ASN A 384 6.76 22.89 33.55
N LEU A 385 7.10 22.34 32.38
CA LEU A 385 6.26 22.31 31.19
C LEU A 385 5.60 20.94 31.08
N PHE A 386 4.32 20.91 30.74
CA PHE A 386 3.58 19.68 30.53
C PHE A 386 2.86 19.71 29.19
N LEU A 387 2.75 18.55 28.56
CA LEU A 387 2.02 18.29 27.33
C LEU A 387 0.73 17.54 27.68
N TRP A 388 -0.42 17.99 27.16
CA TRP A 388 -1.67 17.26 27.30
C TRP A 388 -1.72 16.12 26.26
N ASN A 389 -2.09 14.92 26.69
CA ASN A 389 -2.15 13.72 25.82
C ASN A 389 -3.40 13.66 24.92
N GLY A 390 -4.17 14.75 24.83
CA GLY A 390 -5.40 14.82 24.04
C GLY A 390 -6.63 14.13 24.65
N THR A 391 -6.48 13.39 25.76
CA THR A 391 -7.60 12.66 26.39
C THR A 391 -7.84 13.10 27.83
N ASN A 392 -7.01 12.67 28.78
CA ASN A 392 -7.27 12.87 30.22
C ASN A 392 -6.00 12.99 31.09
N ALA A 393 -4.82 13.14 30.50
CA ALA A 393 -3.58 13.15 31.26
C ALA A 393 -2.55 14.17 30.73
N TRP A 394 -1.62 14.53 31.61
CA TRP A 394 -0.50 15.42 31.32
C TRP A 394 0.82 14.65 31.44
N VAL A 395 1.68 14.78 30.42
CA VAL A 395 3.04 14.27 30.39
C VAL A 395 4.00 15.42 30.64
N GLN A 396 5.00 15.25 31.52
CA GLN A 396 5.96 16.32 31.78
C GLN A 396 6.91 16.47 30.58
N ALA A 397 6.79 17.59 29.87
CA ALA A 397 7.57 17.91 28.67
C ALA A 397 8.91 18.60 29.00
N ALA A 398 9.01 19.32 30.12
CA ALA A 398 10.29 19.87 30.59
C ALA A 398 10.29 20.04 32.10
N SER A 399 11.44 19.81 32.73
CA SER A 399 11.64 20.15 34.15
C SER A 399 11.86 21.64 34.36
N GLN A 400 11.86 22.06 35.62
CA GLN A 400 12.23 23.39 36.09
C GLN A 400 13.44 24.00 35.35
N MET A 401 13.31 25.25 34.91
CA MET A 401 14.45 26.01 34.37
C MET A 401 15.32 26.60 35.48
N GLY A 402 16.35 25.86 35.91
CA GLY A 402 17.29 26.32 36.91
C GLY A 402 16.59 26.72 38.22
N ALA A 403 16.70 27.99 38.63
CA ALA A 403 16.05 28.52 39.84
C ALA A 403 14.66 29.16 39.59
N GLU A 404 14.20 29.23 38.33
CA GLU A 404 12.86 29.73 38.00
C GLU A 404 11.83 28.67 38.34
N ASN A 405 10.90 28.94 39.26
CA ASN A 405 9.90 27.95 39.68
C ASN A 405 8.51 28.23 39.10
N VAL A 406 8.42 29.10 38.08
CA VAL A 406 7.17 29.45 37.39
C VAL A 406 7.45 29.70 35.91
N ILE A 407 6.72 28.99 35.04
CA ILE A 407 6.56 29.34 33.62
C ILE A 407 5.28 30.18 33.51
N GLN A 408 5.46 31.49 33.58
CA GLN A 408 4.39 32.46 33.74
C GLN A 408 3.63 32.72 32.44
N ALA A 409 4.32 32.65 31.31
CA ALA A 409 3.75 32.90 30.00
C ALA A 409 4.35 31.94 28.97
N LEU A 410 3.56 31.55 27.98
CA LEU A 410 4.00 30.77 26.83
C LEU A 410 3.59 31.49 25.54
N ALA A 411 4.42 31.40 24.50
CA ALA A 411 4.07 31.84 23.16
C ALA A 411 4.90 31.09 22.11
N THR A 412 4.34 30.88 20.94
CA THR A 412 5.03 30.28 19.79
C THR A 412 5.45 31.34 18.79
N LEU A 413 6.73 31.34 18.41
CA LEU A 413 7.29 32.20 17.37
C LEU A 413 8.05 31.32 16.37
N GLY A 414 7.54 31.25 15.14
CA GLY A 414 8.05 30.30 14.14
C GLY A 414 7.84 28.86 14.62
N SER A 415 8.88 28.03 14.51
CA SER A 415 8.91 26.64 14.96
C SER A 415 9.36 26.45 16.41
N ALA A 416 9.34 27.51 17.23
CA ALA A 416 9.84 27.47 18.60
C ALA A 416 8.78 27.92 19.63
N LEU A 417 8.74 27.21 20.75
CA LEU A 417 7.95 27.57 21.94
C LEU A 417 8.83 28.33 22.93
N TYR A 418 8.35 29.48 23.41
CA TYR A 418 9.04 30.34 24.36
C TYR A 418 8.29 30.42 25.68
N GLY A 419 9.04 30.37 26.78
CA GLY A 419 8.57 30.50 28.16
C GLY A 419 9.09 31.76 28.83
N GLY A 420 8.19 32.61 29.31
CA GLY A 420 8.50 33.74 30.19
C GLY A 420 8.36 33.34 31.66
N THR A 421 9.27 33.80 32.52
CA THR A 421 9.34 33.36 33.93
C THR A 421 9.05 34.48 34.95
N ALA A 422 8.88 34.11 36.23
CA ALA A 422 8.36 35.02 37.26
C ALA A 422 9.32 35.43 38.39
N ASN A 423 10.46 34.77 38.61
CA ASN A 423 11.39 35.16 39.69
C ASN A 423 12.49 36.09 39.19
N LEU A 424 13.09 35.79 38.05
CA LEU A 424 14.14 36.60 37.43
C LEU A 424 13.74 37.10 36.05
N GLY A 425 12.49 36.94 35.62
CA GLY A 425 11.96 37.55 34.41
C GLY A 425 12.73 37.17 33.15
N LYS A 426 13.20 35.92 33.09
CA LYS A 426 13.97 35.36 31.97
C LYS A 426 13.05 34.88 30.87
N LEU A 427 13.55 34.95 29.64
CA LEU A 427 12.95 34.30 28.48
C LEU A 427 13.75 33.05 28.14
N ALA A 428 13.03 31.96 27.93
CA ALA A 428 13.61 30.69 27.55
C ALA A 428 12.91 30.13 26.32
N GLN A 429 13.65 29.35 25.54
CA GLN A 429 13.14 28.56 24.44
C GLN A 429 13.08 27.10 24.89
N PHE A 430 11.97 26.43 24.58
CA PHE A 430 11.84 24.99 24.76
C PHE A 430 12.55 24.28 23.61
N GLU A 431 13.50 23.42 23.96
CA GLU A 431 14.25 22.59 23.03
C GLU A 431 13.80 21.14 23.21
N PRO A 432 12.87 20.64 22.37
CA PRO A 432 12.55 19.22 22.34
C PRO A 432 13.81 18.43 21.91
N PRO A 433 14.02 17.21 22.42
CA PRO A 433 15.12 16.38 21.97
C PRO A 433 14.84 15.98 20.52
N ILE A 434 15.87 16.06 19.68
CA ILE A 434 15.80 15.60 18.30
C ILE A 434 16.78 14.43 18.20
N VAL A 435 16.25 13.27 17.84
CA VAL A 435 17.07 12.12 17.44
C VAL A 435 17.07 12.10 15.93
N SER A 436 18.24 12.07 15.33
CA SER A 436 18.39 12.11 13.88
C SER A 436 19.39 11.05 13.42
N ALA A 437 18.97 10.19 12.50
CA ALA A 437 19.86 9.33 11.74
C ALA A 437 20.01 9.89 10.32
N THR A 438 21.24 10.04 9.85
CA THR A 438 21.55 10.70 8.57
C THR A 438 22.42 9.80 7.69
N ALA A 439 21.85 9.34 6.58
CA ALA A 439 22.60 8.74 5.49
C ALA A 439 23.28 9.83 4.65
N ILE A 440 24.59 9.71 4.44
CA ILE A 440 25.43 10.69 3.72
C ILE A 440 25.88 10.17 2.35
N ASN A 441 26.40 11.06 1.50
CA ASN A 441 26.93 10.78 0.16
C ASN A 441 25.89 10.17 -0.81
N GLN A 442 24.63 10.56 -0.64
CA GLN A 442 23.52 10.08 -1.47
C GLN A 442 23.43 10.89 -2.76
N THR A 443 23.47 10.20 -3.90
CA THR A 443 23.32 10.84 -5.21
C THR A 443 21.88 11.27 -5.45
N THR A 444 21.65 12.20 -6.37
CA THR A 444 20.29 12.41 -6.90
C THR A 444 19.98 11.24 -7.84
N GLY A 445 18.87 10.53 -7.61
CA GLY A 445 18.49 9.34 -8.37
C GLY A 445 17.43 8.50 -7.68
N GLU A 446 17.19 7.31 -8.22
CA GLU A 446 16.36 6.26 -7.60
C GLU A 446 17.10 5.62 -6.42
N HIS A 447 16.38 5.44 -5.33
CA HIS A 447 16.87 4.86 -4.10
C HIS A 447 15.78 4.04 -3.41
N ASP A 448 16.18 3.02 -2.67
CA ASP A 448 15.32 2.36 -1.69
C ASP A 448 15.57 2.99 -0.32
N VAL A 449 14.52 3.50 0.32
CA VAL A 449 14.64 4.17 1.62
C VAL A 449 13.88 3.37 2.66
N LYS A 450 14.62 2.92 3.67
CA LYS A 450 14.07 2.24 4.84
C LYS A 450 14.44 3.00 6.11
N VAL A 451 13.43 3.29 6.93
CA VAL A 451 13.58 3.91 8.25
C VAL A 451 12.95 2.99 9.28
N THR A 452 13.72 2.61 10.29
CA THR A 452 13.26 1.77 11.39
C THR A 452 13.47 2.50 12.70
N ALA A 453 12.53 2.37 13.62
CA ALA A 453 12.74 2.68 15.02
C ALA A 453 12.31 1.48 15.83
N ASP A 454 13.19 1.00 16.71
CA ASP A 454 12.86 0.02 17.75
C ASP A 454 12.92 0.71 19.12
N THR A 455 12.69 -0.02 20.22
CA THR A 455 12.74 0.57 21.57
C THR A 455 14.12 1.17 21.98
N VAL A 456 15.15 1.03 21.14
CA VAL A 456 16.55 1.35 21.41
C VAL A 456 17.12 2.38 20.43
N ASN A 457 16.90 2.24 19.12
CA ASN A 457 17.58 2.95 18.03
C ASN A 457 16.58 3.47 16.98
N LEU A 458 16.94 4.60 16.37
CA LEU A 458 16.42 5.07 15.09
C LEU A 458 17.49 4.78 14.03
N GLU A 459 17.10 4.13 12.95
CA GLU A 459 17.98 3.76 11.85
C GLU A 459 17.42 4.23 10.51
N ILE A 460 18.33 4.54 9.59
CA ILE A 460 18.05 4.80 8.19
C ILE A 460 18.99 3.98 7.34
N SER A 461 18.43 3.26 6.36
CA SER A 461 19.14 2.46 5.37
C SER A 461 18.71 2.89 3.97
N ILE A 462 19.67 3.19 3.13
CA ILE A 462 19.51 3.51 1.71
C ILE A 462 20.11 2.37 0.89
N ASP A 463 19.36 1.87 -0.09
CA ASP A 463 19.80 0.82 -1.04
C ASP A 463 20.33 -0.45 -0.36
N GLY A 464 19.72 -0.83 0.77
CA GLY A 464 20.10 -2.02 1.55
C GLY A 464 21.46 -1.91 2.26
N ALA A 465 22.02 -0.71 2.43
CA ALA A 465 23.27 -0.52 3.13
C ALA A 465 23.18 -0.92 4.61
N VAL A 466 24.20 -1.66 5.10
CA VAL A 466 24.25 -2.19 6.48
C VAL A 466 25.33 -1.55 7.36
N ALA A 467 26.19 -0.69 6.80
CA ALA A 467 27.15 0.18 7.53
C ALA A 467 27.93 1.11 6.58
N GLY A 468 27.98 2.42 6.86
CA GLY A 468 28.77 3.40 6.10
C GLY A 468 27.90 4.34 5.28
N ASP A 469 28.39 4.81 4.12
CA ASP A 469 27.61 5.67 3.23
C ASP A 469 26.31 4.97 2.84
N GLY A 470 25.16 5.55 3.20
CA GLY A 470 23.83 4.93 3.02
C GLY A 470 23.23 4.29 4.27
N PHE A 471 23.94 4.18 5.40
CA PHE A 471 23.38 3.66 6.65
C PHE A 471 23.79 4.51 7.86
N ASP A 472 22.83 4.86 8.71
CA ASP A 472 23.10 5.46 10.02
C ASP A 472 22.14 4.94 11.08
N SER A 473 22.62 4.84 12.32
CA SER A 473 21.87 4.33 13.47
C SER A 473 22.22 5.14 14.70
N VAL A 474 21.18 5.65 15.38
CA VAL A 474 21.32 6.52 16.54
C VAL A 474 20.40 6.06 17.65
N ALA A 475 20.94 5.93 18.86
CA ALA A 475 20.16 5.56 20.03
C ALA A 475 19.03 6.58 20.31
N LEU A 476 17.80 6.09 20.48
CA LEU A 476 16.62 6.91 20.79
C LEU A 476 16.71 7.58 22.17
N ALA A 477 17.43 6.97 23.11
CA ALA A 477 17.55 7.45 24.49
C ALA A 477 16.19 7.71 25.17
N GLY A 478 15.16 6.91 24.82
CA GLY A 478 13.80 7.04 25.35
C GLY A 478 12.93 8.11 24.67
N VAL A 479 13.39 8.68 23.56
CA VAL A 479 12.57 9.49 22.66
C VAL A 479 11.69 8.57 21.81
N SER A 480 10.40 8.88 21.71
CA SER A 480 9.45 8.15 20.87
C SER A 480 8.63 9.10 20.00
N VAL A 481 8.07 8.58 18.91
CA VAL A 481 7.08 9.29 18.13
C VAL A 481 5.76 9.20 18.88
N SER A 482 5.42 10.29 19.53
CA SER A 482 4.18 10.38 20.31
C SER A 482 2.94 10.41 19.42
N SER A 483 1.88 9.73 19.85
CA SER A 483 0.57 9.73 19.20
C SER A 483 -0.06 11.13 19.05
N ASP A 484 -0.78 11.38 17.96
CA ASP A 484 -1.54 12.61 17.69
C ASP A 484 -2.61 12.40 16.63
N SER A 485 -3.38 13.45 16.34
CA SER A 485 -4.48 13.41 15.37
C SER A 485 -4.06 13.81 13.95
N ASP A 486 -2.76 13.93 13.66
CA ASP A 486 -2.29 14.35 12.35
C ASP A 486 -2.18 13.12 11.43
N ASP A 487 -2.72 13.24 10.21
CA ASP A 487 -2.59 12.21 9.18
C ASP A 487 -1.11 11.96 8.86
N TRP A 488 -0.77 10.74 8.45
CA TRP A 488 0.51 10.51 7.82
C TRP A 488 0.52 11.21 6.47
N LEU A 489 1.53 12.02 6.23
CA LEU A 489 1.75 12.67 4.96
C LEU A 489 2.97 12.02 4.30
N LEU A 490 2.72 11.38 3.17
CA LEU A 490 3.69 10.67 2.37
C LEU A 490 4.03 11.52 1.14
N MET A 491 5.31 11.53 0.78
CA MET A 491 5.82 12.10 -0.47
C MET A 491 5.42 13.57 -0.69
N ASP A 492 5.31 14.35 0.39
CA ASP A 492 4.85 15.74 0.35
C ASP A 492 5.71 16.62 -0.55
N ASN A 493 5.10 17.08 -1.65
CA ASN A 493 5.71 18.06 -2.55
C ASN A 493 4.95 19.39 -2.60
N SER A 494 4.11 19.68 -1.59
CA SER A 494 3.26 20.88 -1.51
C SER A 494 4.03 22.21 -1.60
N ILE A 495 5.31 22.20 -1.26
CA ILE A 495 6.18 23.40 -1.22
C ILE A 495 7.43 23.31 -2.12
N THR A 496 7.70 22.18 -2.78
CA THR A 496 8.88 22.00 -3.66
C THR A 496 8.50 21.91 -5.12
N GLN A 497 9.46 22.22 -5.99
CA GLN A 497 9.29 22.06 -7.45
C GLN A 497 9.55 20.63 -7.92
N PHE A 498 10.28 19.86 -7.11
CA PHE A 498 10.60 18.47 -7.36
C PHE A 498 9.42 17.58 -6.97
N MET A 499 9.21 16.50 -7.71
CA MET A 499 8.15 15.54 -7.44
C MET A 499 8.73 14.15 -7.17
N PRO A 500 8.41 13.56 -6.01
CA PRO A 500 8.74 12.17 -5.73
C PRO A 500 7.87 11.25 -6.59
N TYR A 501 8.47 10.14 -7.00
CA TYR A 501 7.75 8.91 -7.33
C TYR A 501 8.35 7.77 -6.55
N ALA A 502 7.61 6.69 -6.40
CA ALA A 502 8.09 5.42 -5.83
C ALA A 502 7.31 4.27 -6.44
N ALA A 503 7.88 3.07 -6.54
CA ALA A 503 7.14 1.89 -6.98
C ALA A 503 6.15 1.40 -5.90
N SER A 504 6.54 1.50 -4.63
CA SER A 504 5.69 1.12 -3.51
C SER A 504 6.06 1.86 -2.22
N TYR A 505 5.16 1.84 -1.24
CA TYR A 505 5.51 2.14 0.14
C TYR A 505 4.80 1.21 1.11
N GLN A 506 5.43 1.03 2.28
CA GLN A 506 4.97 0.18 3.36
C GLN A 506 5.16 0.90 4.69
N LEU A 507 4.17 0.79 5.57
CA LEU A 507 4.23 1.25 6.96
C LEU A 507 3.85 0.09 7.87
N THR A 508 4.82 -0.31 8.67
CA THR A 508 4.70 -1.32 9.72
C THR A 508 4.82 -0.62 11.07
N VAL A 509 3.92 -0.91 12.00
CA VAL A 509 3.98 -0.39 13.38
C VAL A 509 3.85 -1.58 14.31
N SER A 510 4.77 -1.69 15.27
CA SER A 510 4.83 -2.82 16.22
C SER A 510 4.79 -4.17 15.51
N ASP A 511 5.63 -4.34 14.49
CA ASP A 511 5.72 -5.51 13.61
C ASP A 511 4.44 -5.87 12.82
N VAL A 512 3.43 -4.97 12.78
CA VAL A 512 2.19 -5.16 12.02
C VAL A 512 2.16 -4.20 10.83
N LEU A 513 2.03 -4.73 9.61
CA LEU A 513 1.82 -3.93 8.41
C LEU A 513 0.46 -3.24 8.49
N HIS A 514 0.46 -1.90 8.52
CA HIS A 514 -0.76 -1.09 8.68
C HIS A 514 -1.15 -0.30 7.43
N ALA A 515 -0.18 0.03 6.60
CA ALA A 515 -0.46 0.61 5.29
C ALA A 515 0.51 0.04 4.27
N TRP A 516 -0.03 -0.31 3.12
CA TRP A 516 0.74 -0.75 1.98
C TRP A 516 0.05 -0.23 0.72
N TYR A 517 0.84 0.28 -0.20
CA TYR A 517 0.35 0.65 -1.51
C TYR A 517 1.32 0.19 -2.58
N ALA A 518 0.80 -0.71 -3.41
CA ALA A 518 1.26 -1.04 -4.74
C ALA A 518 -0.02 -1.32 -5.56
N PRO A 519 -0.17 -0.78 -6.79
CA PRO A 519 -1.42 -0.92 -7.56
C PRO A 519 -1.89 -2.38 -7.77
N ASN A 520 -3.21 -2.59 -7.90
CA ASN A 520 -3.93 -3.71 -7.26
C ASN A 520 -4.58 -4.76 -8.20
N ALA A 521 -3.85 -5.43 -9.09
CA ALA A 521 -4.28 -6.77 -9.52
C ALA A 521 -3.12 -7.72 -9.28
N ILE A 522 -3.19 -8.54 -8.23
CA ILE A 522 -2.15 -9.54 -8.04
C ILE A 522 -2.43 -10.73 -8.98
N VAL A 523 -1.84 -10.64 -10.16
CA VAL A 523 -1.43 -11.78 -10.96
C VAL A 523 0.05 -11.95 -10.64
N GLU A 524 0.40 -12.98 -9.86
CA GLU A 524 1.76 -13.48 -9.92
C GLU A 524 1.97 -14.01 -11.35
N ASN A 525 3.10 -13.62 -11.93
CA ASN A 525 3.47 -13.79 -13.33
C ASN A 525 2.99 -15.13 -13.94
N THR A 526 2.09 -15.08 -14.93
CA THR A 526 1.77 -16.28 -15.71
C THR A 526 2.94 -16.61 -16.63
N GLY A 527 3.77 -17.57 -16.22
CA GLY A 527 4.50 -18.41 -17.16
C GLY A 527 5.60 -17.71 -17.97
N GLU A 528 6.85 -17.65 -17.50
CA GLU A 528 7.97 -17.38 -18.40
C GLU A 528 8.08 -18.52 -19.42
N ALA A 529 7.81 -18.24 -20.69
CA ALA A 529 7.79 -19.24 -21.75
C ALA A 529 9.06 -19.15 -22.60
N GLY A 530 9.80 -20.25 -22.70
CA GLY A 530 11.07 -20.28 -23.43
C GLY A 530 11.19 -21.50 -24.33
N THR A 531 12.33 -21.58 -25.00
CA THR A 531 12.71 -22.73 -25.82
C THR A 531 14.10 -23.13 -25.36
N ALA A 532 14.20 -24.31 -24.74
CA ALA A 532 15.44 -24.77 -24.14
C ALA A 532 16.58 -24.74 -25.16
N ASP A 533 17.70 -24.11 -24.80
CA ASP A 533 18.92 -24.12 -25.59
C ASP A 533 19.67 -25.46 -25.38
N ALA A 534 19.57 -26.02 -24.17
CA ALA A 534 20.07 -27.34 -23.79
C ALA A 534 19.40 -27.81 -22.48
N GLY A 535 19.62 -29.06 -22.10
CA GLY A 535 19.14 -29.58 -20.82
C GLY A 535 19.57 -31.00 -20.52
N THR A 536 19.13 -31.49 -19.36
CA THR A 536 19.24 -32.89 -18.94
C THR A 536 17.89 -33.35 -18.38
N VAL A 537 17.83 -34.47 -17.65
CA VAL A 537 16.58 -34.88 -16.97
C VAL A 537 16.20 -33.96 -15.82
N ASN A 538 17.13 -33.18 -15.27
CA ASN A 538 16.91 -32.32 -14.11
C ASN A 538 17.43 -30.90 -14.29
N THR A 539 17.80 -30.54 -15.52
CA THR A 539 18.27 -29.19 -15.82
C THR A 539 17.73 -28.68 -17.14
N LEU A 540 17.55 -27.38 -17.23
CA LEU A 540 17.20 -26.66 -18.44
C LEU A 540 18.05 -25.40 -18.52
N ASP A 541 18.73 -25.23 -19.65
CA ASP A 541 19.54 -24.05 -19.96
C ASP A 541 18.82 -23.25 -21.04
N ASP A 542 18.63 -21.95 -20.82
CA ASP A 542 18.05 -21.05 -21.81
C ASP A 542 18.52 -19.63 -21.51
N ALA A 543 19.12 -18.97 -22.50
CA ALA A 543 19.62 -17.60 -22.37
C ALA A 543 18.54 -16.56 -22.01
N ILE A 544 17.25 -16.90 -22.09
CA ILE A 544 16.14 -16.04 -21.63
C ILE A 544 16.06 -15.97 -20.10
N LEU A 545 16.63 -16.94 -19.39
CA LEU A 545 16.64 -17.01 -17.92
C LEU A 545 17.69 -16.04 -17.37
N THR A 546 17.32 -14.77 -17.17
CA THR A 546 18.26 -13.68 -16.86
C THR A 546 18.15 -13.12 -15.44
N GLN A 547 17.21 -13.63 -14.64
CA GLN A 547 16.90 -13.12 -13.29
C GLN A 547 17.86 -13.64 -12.20
N ALA A 548 17.81 -13.08 -11.00
CA ALA A 548 18.69 -13.42 -9.87
C ALA A 548 18.55 -14.90 -9.42
N ALA A 549 19.60 -15.44 -8.77
CA ALA A 549 19.73 -16.85 -8.36
C ALA A 549 18.53 -17.43 -7.58
N GLU A 550 17.84 -16.60 -6.80
CA GLU A 550 16.71 -17.03 -5.97
C GLU A 550 15.35 -16.82 -6.65
N PHE A 551 15.29 -16.04 -7.73
CA PHE A 551 14.04 -15.66 -8.39
C PHE A 551 13.25 -16.86 -8.92
N TRP A 552 13.94 -17.86 -9.44
CA TRP A 552 13.30 -19.00 -10.12
C TRP A 552 12.92 -20.14 -9.19
N VAL A 553 13.41 -20.15 -7.95
CA VAL A 553 13.23 -21.27 -7.02
C VAL A 553 11.77 -21.30 -6.56
N GLY A 554 11.14 -22.48 -6.60
CA GLY A 554 9.73 -22.68 -6.30
C GLY A 554 8.79 -22.55 -7.51
N ALA A 555 9.27 -22.03 -8.64
CA ALA A 555 8.47 -21.92 -9.84
C ALA A 555 8.18 -23.30 -10.46
N LYS A 556 6.99 -23.46 -11.05
CA LYS A 556 6.59 -24.70 -11.73
C LYS A 556 7.00 -24.66 -13.20
N LEU A 557 8.03 -25.43 -13.55
CA LEU A 557 8.39 -25.70 -14.94
C LEU A 557 7.39 -26.69 -15.54
N ILE A 558 6.90 -26.42 -16.75
CA ILE A 558 6.04 -27.32 -17.54
C ILE A 558 6.61 -27.43 -18.96
N ILE A 559 6.83 -28.65 -19.44
CA ILE A 559 7.26 -28.89 -20.83
C ILE A 559 6.03 -28.84 -21.75
N VAL A 560 6.01 -27.84 -22.64
CA VAL A 560 4.84 -27.51 -23.48
C VAL A 560 4.89 -28.19 -24.83
N THR A 561 6.05 -28.30 -25.48
CA THR A 561 6.21 -29.08 -26.71
C THR A 561 7.59 -29.69 -26.77
N THR A 562 7.67 -30.91 -27.29
CA THR A 562 8.93 -31.65 -27.43
C THR A 562 9.27 -31.79 -28.91
N THR A 563 10.55 -31.73 -29.23
CA THR A 563 11.06 -31.87 -30.60
C THR A 563 11.29 -33.34 -31.00
N ASP A 564 11.25 -34.26 -30.03
CA ASP A 564 11.45 -35.69 -30.24
C ASP A 564 10.39 -36.57 -29.54
N THR A 565 10.48 -37.89 -29.71
CA THR A 565 9.48 -38.88 -29.26
C THR A 565 9.62 -39.33 -27.79
N PHE A 566 10.44 -38.68 -26.96
CA PHE A 566 10.82 -39.25 -25.66
C PHE A 566 10.41 -38.49 -24.40
N ALA A 567 9.98 -37.21 -24.44
CA ALA A 567 9.35 -36.54 -23.30
C ALA A 567 7.81 -36.42 -23.46
N PRO A 568 6.99 -36.76 -22.43
CA PRO A 568 5.55 -36.54 -22.49
C PRO A 568 5.21 -35.05 -22.34
N GLN A 569 4.59 -34.49 -23.37
CA GLN A 569 4.02 -33.15 -23.36
C GLN A 569 3.13 -32.93 -22.11
N GLY A 570 3.40 -31.85 -21.37
CA GLY A 570 2.67 -31.47 -20.14
C GLY A 570 3.28 -31.98 -18.84
N GLU A 571 4.45 -32.63 -18.89
CA GLU A 571 5.20 -32.97 -17.67
C GLU A 571 5.70 -31.70 -16.97
N SER A 572 5.66 -31.69 -15.64
CA SER A 572 6.01 -30.52 -14.83
C SER A 572 6.86 -30.88 -13.63
N SER A 573 7.78 -29.99 -13.24
CA SER A 573 8.64 -30.14 -12.07
C SER A 573 8.86 -28.78 -11.40
N ALA A 574 9.07 -28.77 -10.09
CA ALA A 574 9.38 -27.54 -9.36
C ALA A 574 10.87 -27.21 -9.52
N VAL A 575 11.17 -25.94 -9.78
CA VAL A 575 12.56 -25.45 -9.85
C VAL A 575 13.14 -25.40 -8.44
N THR A 576 14.24 -26.09 -8.22
CA THR A 576 14.92 -26.26 -6.93
C THR A 576 16.17 -25.39 -6.78
N ALA A 577 16.76 -24.93 -7.89
CA ALA A 577 17.90 -24.00 -7.89
C ALA A 577 18.07 -23.33 -9.26
N PHE A 578 18.75 -22.19 -9.29
CA PHE A 578 19.16 -21.52 -10.52
C PHE A 578 20.66 -21.16 -10.52
N ASP A 579 21.35 -21.40 -11.63
CA ASP A 579 22.74 -21.00 -11.88
C ASP A 579 22.79 -19.90 -12.93
N ALA A 580 22.86 -18.65 -12.46
CA ALA A 580 22.94 -17.45 -13.27
C ALA A 580 24.21 -17.35 -14.14
N GLY A 581 25.24 -18.19 -13.91
CA GLY A 581 26.44 -18.23 -14.74
C GLY A 581 26.25 -19.01 -16.04
N ASN A 582 25.24 -19.88 -16.09
CA ASN A 582 24.93 -20.77 -17.21
C ASN A 582 23.47 -20.65 -17.66
N ASP A 583 22.71 -19.70 -17.12
CA ASP A 583 21.28 -19.51 -17.35
C ASP A 583 20.49 -20.83 -17.16
N ARG A 584 20.83 -21.58 -16.10
CA ARG A 584 20.39 -22.96 -15.88
C ARG A 584 19.43 -23.09 -14.71
N LEU A 585 18.24 -23.63 -14.97
CA LEU A 585 17.32 -24.15 -13.95
C LEU A 585 17.72 -25.57 -13.56
N THR A 586 17.57 -25.87 -12.27
CA THR A 586 17.60 -27.22 -11.71
C THR A 586 16.24 -27.54 -11.12
N PHE A 587 15.76 -28.76 -11.30
CA PHE A 587 14.45 -29.24 -10.85
C PHE A 587 14.52 -30.74 -10.58
N ASP A 588 13.49 -31.34 -9.99
CA ASP A 588 13.47 -32.80 -9.80
C ASP A 588 13.40 -33.54 -11.13
N ASP A 589 14.02 -34.74 -11.18
CA ASP A 589 14.18 -35.56 -12.40
C ASP A 589 12.84 -35.71 -13.17
N LEU A 590 12.79 -35.15 -14.39
CA LEU A 590 11.77 -35.46 -15.39
C LEU A 590 11.98 -36.87 -15.94
N THR A 591 10.93 -37.46 -16.50
CA THR A 591 10.96 -38.83 -17.05
C THR A 591 11.85 -38.97 -18.29
N ALA A 592 12.27 -37.86 -18.90
CA ALA A 592 13.16 -37.81 -20.05
C ALA A 592 14.01 -36.52 -20.07
N VAL A 593 15.00 -36.47 -20.96
CA VAL A 593 15.92 -35.35 -21.11
C VAL A 593 15.22 -34.18 -21.79
N VAL A 594 15.46 -32.95 -21.32
CA VAL A 594 15.10 -31.72 -22.02
C VAL A 594 16.09 -31.46 -23.16
N ASP A 595 15.61 -31.45 -24.40
CA ASP A 595 16.43 -31.26 -25.60
C ASP A 595 16.38 -29.81 -26.12
N ALA A 596 17.43 -29.43 -26.86
CA ALA A 596 17.49 -28.14 -27.53
C ALA A 596 16.33 -27.99 -28.53
N GLY A 597 15.47 -26.99 -28.32
CA GLY A 597 14.27 -26.75 -29.12
C GLY A 597 12.96 -27.15 -28.44
N ASP A 598 12.99 -27.82 -27.29
CA ASP A 598 11.80 -28.09 -26.49
C ASP A 598 11.26 -26.79 -25.89
N THR A 599 9.96 -26.55 -25.99
CA THR A 599 9.35 -25.34 -25.43
C THR A 599 8.82 -25.62 -24.03
N TYR A 600 8.94 -24.66 -23.14
CA TYR A 600 8.49 -24.78 -21.76
C TYR A 600 7.79 -23.51 -21.30
N THR A 601 7.10 -23.61 -20.17
CA THR A 601 6.56 -22.48 -19.40
C THR A 601 6.98 -22.62 -17.95
N ILE A 602 7.32 -21.52 -17.29
CA ILE A 602 7.66 -21.46 -15.87
C ILE A 602 6.60 -20.63 -15.17
N ASP A 603 5.66 -21.32 -14.55
CA ASP A 603 4.52 -20.72 -13.88
C ASP A 603 4.86 -20.42 -12.41
N PHE A 604 4.68 -19.16 -11.99
CA PHE A 604 4.84 -18.73 -10.60
C PHE A 604 3.53 -18.79 -9.80
N GLY A 605 2.39 -19.16 -10.44
CA GLY A 605 1.08 -19.27 -9.79
C GLY A 605 0.24 -17.98 -9.86
N THR A 606 -0.93 -17.98 -9.20
CA THR A 606 -1.77 -16.77 -8.98
C THR A 606 -1.96 -16.58 -7.48
N LEU A 607 -2.24 -15.38 -6.97
CA LEU A 607 -2.29 -15.08 -5.52
C LEU A 607 -3.52 -15.64 -4.75
N VAL A 608 -3.94 -16.85 -5.10
CA VAL A 608 -4.52 -17.83 -4.17
C VAL A 608 -3.51 -18.97 -3.90
N ASP A 609 -2.28 -18.86 -4.41
CA ASP A 609 -1.27 -19.92 -4.48
C ASP A 609 0.17 -19.39 -4.29
N ARG A 610 0.37 -18.33 -3.50
CA ARG A 610 1.57 -18.37 -2.65
C ARG A 610 1.32 -19.56 -1.75
N SER A 611 1.92 -20.70 -2.07
CA SER A 611 1.74 -21.94 -1.33
C SER A 611 1.90 -21.61 0.15
N PHE A 612 0.79 -21.59 0.89
CA PHE A 612 0.83 -21.86 2.31
C PHE A 612 1.41 -23.23 2.39
N TYR A 613 2.44 -23.45 3.17
CA TYR A 613 3.05 -24.76 3.25
C TYR A 613 2.48 -25.54 4.42
N GLY A 614 2.27 -26.82 4.18
CA GLY A 614 1.94 -27.80 5.16
C GLY A 614 2.93 -28.93 5.01
N ILE A 615 2.89 -29.89 5.93
CA ILE A 615 3.66 -31.12 5.80
C ILE A 615 2.69 -32.26 5.58
N ASP A 616 2.93 -33.02 4.50
CA ASP A 616 2.28 -34.28 4.22
C ASP A 616 3.04 -35.41 4.91
N PHE A 617 2.28 -36.22 5.63
CA PHE A 617 2.73 -37.45 6.27
C PHE A 617 2.00 -38.61 5.59
N ASP A 618 2.76 -39.51 4.96
CA ASP A 618 2.25 -40.56 4.08
C ASP A 618 1.72 -41.81 4.80
N GLY A 619 1.71 -41.80 6.14
CA GLY A 619 1.31 -42.93 6.97
C GLY A 619 2.34 -44.05 7.12
N THR A 620 3.60 -43.84 6.71
CA THR A 620 4.67 -44.86 6.76
C THR A 620 5.85 -44.48 7.65
N ASP A 621 6.63 -43.45 7.33
CA ASP A 621 7.89 -43.13 8.05
C ASP A 621 8.24 -41.63 8.08
N ASP A 622 7.24 -40.78 7.89
CA ASP A 622 7.36 -39.33 7.86
C ASP A 622 7.30 -38.71 9.26
N GLN A 623 8.25 -37.82 9.58
CA GLN A 623 8.24 -37.11 10.85
C GLN A 623 8.91 -35.74 10.78
N VAL A 624 8.49 -34.85 11.68
CA VAL A 624 9.22 -33.63 12.07
C VAL A 624 9.75 -33.83 13.48
N LEU A 625 11.08 -33.88 13.62
CA LEU A 625 11.77 -34.11 14.88
C LEU A 625 12.26 -32.79 15.48
N VAL A 626 11.58 -32.30 16.51
CA VAL A 626 12.06 -31.19 17.33
C VAL A 626 12.94 -31.75 18.45
N THR A 627 14.20 -31.35 18.45
CA THR A 627 15.19 -31.82 19.45
C THR A 627 14.79 -31.36 20.84
N ASP A 628 14.94 -32.24 21.84
CA ASP A 628 14.65 -31.90 23.23
C ASP A 628 15.39 -30.64 23.70
N ALA A 629 14.62 -29.71 24.27
CA ALA A 629 15.09 -28.46 24.83
C ALA A 629 14.25 -28.09 26.06
N ALA A 630 14.85 -27.38 27.02
CA ALA A 630 14.22 -27.09 28.31
C ALA A 630 12.85 -26.37 28.20
N THR A 631 12.65 -25.58 27.14
CA THR A 631 11.42 -24.82 26.85
C THR A 631 10.24 -25.72 26.48
N ILE A 632 10.47 -26.80 25.73
CA ILE A 632 9.41 -27.75 25.33
C ILE A 632 9.26 -28.93 26.30
N GLN A 633 9.96 -28.93 27.43
CA GLN A 633 9.87 -29.98 28.44
C GLN A 633 8.72 -29.69 29.40
N ASN A 634 7.96 -30.72 29.73
CA ASN A 634 6.96 -30.72 30.76
C ASN A 634 5.87 -29.66 30.53
N ALA A 635 5.53 -29.40 29.26
CA ALA A 635 4.67 -28.29 28.86
C ALA A 635 3.28 -28.27 29.54
N PHE A 636 2.81 -29.40 30.05
CA PHE A 636 1.52 -29.52 30.76
C PHE A 636 1.61 -29.39 32.29
N ASP A 637 2.79 -29.08 32.83
CA ASP A 637 2.97 -28.86 34.27
C ASP A 637 2.24 -27.60 34.74
N ALA A 638 1.22 -27.78 35.58
CA ALA A 638 0.37 -26.70 36.07
C ALA A 638 -0.43 -25.96 34.97
N GLY A 639 -0.65 -26.64 33.83
CA GLY A 639 -1.47 -26.17 32.70
C GLY A 639 -0.64 -25.95 31.44
N GLY A 640 -0.99 -26.62 30.35
CA GLY A 640 -0.34 -26.50 29.04
C GLY A 640 -1.31 -26.63 27.89
N THR A 641 -0.86 -26.27 26.69
CA THR A 641 -1.66 -26.35 25.47
C THR A 641 -0.86 -26.86 24.28
N LEU A 642 -1.41 -27.83 23.53
CA LEU A 642 -1.00 -28.15 22.17
C LEU A 642 -2.08 -27.65 21.20
N SER A 643 -1.72 -26.92 20.16
CA SER A 643 -2.61 -26.46 19.09
C SER A 643 -2.02 -26.86 17.74
N LEU A 644 -2.83 -27.35 16.83
CA LEU A 644 -2.42 -27.63 15.45
C LEU A 644 -3.61 -27.60 14.51
N TRP A 645 -3.34 -27.41 13.22
CA TRP A 645 -4.26 -27.73 12.14
C TRP A 645 -3.87 -29.07 11.53
N ALA A 646 -4.86 -29.93 11.30
CA ALA A 646 -4.65 -31.23 10.69
C ALA A 646 -5.72 -31.54 9.64
N ASN A 647 -5.28 -32.07 8.49
CA ASN A 647 -6.16 -32.71 7.51
C ASN A 647 -5.92 -34.22 7.56
N VAL A 648 -6.79 -34.93 8.26
CA VAL A 648 -6.60 -36.37 8.50
C VAL A 648 -6.97 -37.17 7.26
N SER A 649 -6.08 -38.06 6.81
CA SER A 649 -6.35 -38.98 5.68
C SER A 649 -6.82 -40.36 6.13
N SER A 650 -6.34 -40.86 7.29
CA SER A 650 -6.83 -42.09 7.93
C SER A 650 -6.54 -42.11 9.45
N ASP A 651 -6.82 -43.22 10.14
CA ASP A 651 -6.38 -43.43 11.54
C ASP A 651 -4.89 -43.79 11.68
N GLY A 652 -4.12 -43.71 10.60
CA GLY A 652 -2.68 -43.90 10.58
C GLY A 652 -2.23 -45.32 10.91
N GLU A 653 -0.92 -45.52 11.04
CA GLU A 653 -0.35 -46.84 11.22
C GLU A 653 -0.83 -47.50 12.52
N ASN A 654 -1.30 -48.76 12.40
CA ASN A 654 -1.78 -49.56 13.52
C ASN A 654 -2.97 -48.93 14.29
N ASN A 655 -3.83 -48.14 13.62
CA ASN A 655 -4.99 -47.44 14.22
C ASN A 655 -4.54 -46.56 15.41
N ALA A 656 -3.41 -45.87 15.28
CA ALA A 656 -2.99 -44.86 16.26
C ALA A 656 -1.96 -43.85 15.73
N GLY A 657 -2.23 -43.27 14.56
CA GLY A 657 -1.35 -42.27 13.95
C GLY A 657 -1.07 -41.09 14.88
N ARG A 658 0.20 -40.70 15.05
CA ARG A 658 0.60 -39.63 15.97
C ARG A 658 0.58 -38.26 15.32
N LEU A 659 -0.32 -37.40 15.82
CA LEU A 659 -0.27 -35.99 15.46
C LEU A 659 0.96 -35.33 16.09
N ALA A 660 1.20 -35.58 17.37
CA ALA A 660 2.39 -35.15 18.12
C ALA A 660 2.68 -36.13 19.28
N ASP A 661 3.94 -36.50 19.49
CA ASP A 661 4.39 -37.52 20.44
C ASP A 661 5.70 -37.11 21.14
N LYS A 662 5.67 -37.11 22.47
CA LYS A 662 6.83 -36.95 23.38
C LYS A 662 7.06 -38.23 24.20
N THR A 663 6.46 -39.34 23.78
CA THR A 663 6.37 -40.66 24.45
C THR A 663 5.65 -40.64 25.80
N SER A 664 6.00 -39.71 26.70
CA SER A 664 5.29 -39.48 27.96
C SER A 664 3.92 -38.83 27.76
N TRP A 665 3.66 -38.25 26.60
CA TRP A 665 2.34 -37.83 26.16
C TRP A 665 2.23 -37.86 24.64
N TYR A 666 1.02 -38.03 24.13
CA TYR A 666 0.76 -37.92 22.70
C TYR A 666 -0.70 -37.54 22.42
N LEU A 667 -0.90 -36.95 21.24
CA LEU A 667 -2.20 -36.79 20.59
C LEU A 667 -2.23 -37.68 19.34
N ALA A 668 -3.27 -38.48 19.18
CA ALA A 668 -3.37 -39.46 18.10
C ALA A 668 -4.76 -39.52 17.46
N THR A 669 -4.80 -39.93 16.19
CA THR A 669 -6.01 -40.34 15.49
C THR A 669 -6.23 -41.84 15.65
N ASP A 670 -7.43 -42.26 16.02
CA ASP A 670 -7.79 -43.66 16.26
C ASP A 670 -9.19 -43.98 15.68
N ASN A 671 -9.48 -45.27 15.49
CA ASN A 671 -10.84 -45.78 15.29
C ASN A 671 -11.58 -45.12 14.12
N GLU A 672 -11.00 -45.19 12.92
CA GLU A 672 -11.63 -44.67 11.72
C GLU A 672 -13.01 -45.29 11.50
N ALA A 673 -14.04 -44.45 11.38
CA ALA A 673 -15.40 -44.89 11.11
C ALA A 673 -16.21 -43.80 10.41
N GLY A 674 -16.85 -44.16 9.29
CA GLY A 674 -17.78 -43.27 8.61
C GLY A 674 -17.13 -42.06 7.93
N GLY A 675 -15.86 -42.16 7.52
CA GLY A 675 -15.12 -41.05 6.89
C GLY A 675 -14.58 -40.02 7.87
N ALA A 676 -14.37 -40.41 9.13
CA ALA A 676 -13.89 -39.56 10.20
C ALA A 676 -13.12 -40.41 11.22
N THR A 677 -12.25 -39.79 12.01
CA THR A 677 -11.46 -40.46 13.07
C THR A 677 -11.80 -39.93 14.45
N LYS A 678 -11.50 -40.72 15.48
CA LYS A 678 -11.51 -40.27 16.88
C LYS A 678 -10.17 -39.64 17.22
N LEU A 679 -10.16 -38.83 18.27
CA LEU A 679 -8.93 -38.34 18.87
C LEU A 679 -8.70 -39.02 20.21
N THR A 680 -7.45 -39.43 20.44
CA THR A 680 -6.97 -39.95 21.72
C THR A 680 -5.85 -39.07 22.24
N PHE A 681 -6.03 -38.54 23.44
CA PHE A 681 -4.95 -37.92 24.21
C PHE A 681 -4.48 -38.87 25.30
N PHE A 682 -3.18 -39.08 25.39
CA PHE A 682 -2.54 -39.95 26.36
C PHE A 682 -1.50 -39.19 27.17
N TYR A 683 -1.36 -39.57 28.44
CA TYR A 683 -0.31 -39.07 29.31
C TYR A 683 0.17 -40.17 30.26
N ASP A 684 1.48 -40.39 30.33
CA ASP A 684 2.17 -41.41 31.12
C ASP A 684 2.22 -41.04 32.61
N PHE A 685 1.91 -42.01 33.48
CA PHE A 685 1.99 -41.87 34.94
C PHE A 685 2.72 -43.06 35.55
N ASP A 686 3.56 -42.81 36.56
CA ASP A 686 4.46 -43.81 37.15
C ASP A 686 3.77 -44.93 37.98
N GLY A 687 2.44 -44.92 38.05
CA GLY A 687 1.65 -45.90 38.77
C GLY A 687 1.21 -47.08 37.91
N ALA A 688 0.07 -47.67 38.28
CA ALA A 688 -0.43 -48.90 37.65
C ALA A 688 -1.26 -48.66 36.38
N ALA A 689 -1.52 -47.39 36.04
CA ALA A 689 -2.35 -47.00 34.91
C ALA A 689 -2.04 -45.57 34.48
N ASP A 690 -2.01 -45.36 33.17
CA ASP A 690 -1.80 -44.08 32.51
C ASP A 690 -3.12 -43.34 32.29
N GLY A 691 -3.04 -42.05 31.98
CA GLY A 691 -4.19 -41.26 31.58
C GLY A 691 -4.50 -41.49 30.12
N THR A 692 -5.75 -41.83 29.81
CA THR A 692 -6.19 -42.00 28.41
C THR A 692 -7.58 -41.41 28.23
N TRP A 693 -7.71 -40.42 27.35
CA TRP A 693 -8.96 -39.75 27.03
C TRP A 693 -9.24 -39.87 25.54
N VAL A 694 -10.43 -40.38 25.20
CA VAL A 694 -10.83 -40.71 23.83
C VAL A 694 -12.14 -40.02 23.51
N THR A 695 -12.28 -39.41 22.33
CA THR A 695 -13.55 -38.79 21.94
C THR A 695 -14.68 -39.82 21.81
N ASP A 696 -15.89 -39.43 22.20
CA ASP A 696 -17.05 -40.35 22.21
C ASP A 696 -17.42 -40.78 20.78
N ASN A 697 -17.35 -39.83 19.86
CA ASN A 697 -17.60 -40.00 18.43
C ASN A 697 -16.32 -39.71 17.64
N THR A 698 -16.35 -40.03 16.36
CA THR A 698 -15.39 -39.48 15.40
C THR A 698 -15.64 -37.98 15.26
N VAL A 699 -14.57 -37.18 15.30
CA VAL A 699 -14.63 -35.70 15.42
C VAL A 699 -13.85 -34.97 14.35
N THR A 700 -12.86 -35.63 13.75
CA THR A 700 -12.04 -35.13 12.64
C THR A 700 -12.55 -35.74 11.34
N THR A 701 -12.87 -34.91 10.35
CA THR A 701 -13.44 -35.39 9.08
C THR A 701 -12.32 -35.67 8.09
N ILE A 702 -12.30 -36.88 7.50
CA ILE A 702 -11.24 -37.26 6.57
C ILE A 702 -11.24 -36.33 5.35
N GLY A 703 -10.07 -35.83 4.97
CA GLY A 703 -9.89 -34.92 3.84
C GLY A 703 -10.30 -33.47 4.14
N SER A 704 -10.60 -33.11 5.39
CA SER A 704 -10.92 -31.75 5.82
C SER A 704 -9.89 -31.27 6.84
N TRP A 705 -9.50 -29.99 6.73
CA TRP A 705 -8.73 -29.32 7.77
C TRP A 705 -9.60 -29.12 9.03
N ASP A 706 -9.07 -29.54 10.16
CA ASP A 706 -9.65 -29.38 11.48
C ASP A 706 -8.64 -28.69 12.41
N ASN A 707 -9.05 -27.62 13.10
CA ASN A 707 -8.27 -27.03 14.18
C ASN A 707 -8.44 -27.88 15.45
N ILE A 708 -7.35 -28.43 15.94
CA ILE A 708 -7.34 -29.33 17.09
C ILE A 708 -6.49 -28.70 18.20
N VAL A 709 -7.11 -28.45 19.35
CA VAL A 709 -6.44 -27.85 20.51
C VAL A 709 -6.66 -28.69 21.75
N VAL A 710 -5.60 -29.12 22.42
CA VAL A 710 -5.64 -29.82 23.70
C VAL A 710 -5.15 -28.90 24.80
N VAL A 711 -6.01 -28.60 25.77
CA VAL A 711 -5.67 -27.87 27.00
C VAL A 711 -5.71 -28.84 28.17
N TYR A 712 -4.61 -28.99 28.90
CA TYR A 712 -4.52 -29.96 30.01
C TYR A 712 -3.63 -29.48 31.16
N ASP A 713 -3.96 -29.87 32.38
CA ASP A 713 -3.15 -29.66 33.59
C ASP A 713 -2.92 -31.02 34.25
N ASN A 714 -1.67 -31.50 34.19
CA ASN A 714 -1.29 -32.82 34.68
C ASN A 714 -1.05 -32.87 36.21
N SER A 715 -1.25 -31.77 36.94
CA SER A 715 -0.87 -31.63 38.35
C SER A 715 -1.65 -32.53 39.32
N ALA A 716 -2.80 -33.06 38.89
CA ALA A 716 -3.59 -34.00 39.64
C ALA A 716 -4.23 -35.06 38.73
N VAL A 717 -4.27 -36.32 39.18
CA VAL A 717 -4.92 -37.43 38.47
C VAL A 717 -6.44 -37.26 38.28
N ALA A 718 -7.05 -36.28 38.95
CA ALA A 718 -8.47 -35.96 38.81
C ALA A 718 -8.72 -34.88 37.74
N ASN A 719 -7.68 -34.21 37.26
CA ASN A 719 -7.79 -33.24 36.18
C ASN A 719 -8.04 -33.98 34.87
N ASN A 720 -8.84 -33.37 34.00
CA ASN A 720 -9.15 -33.92 32.69
C ASN A 720 -8.82 -32.88 31.61
N PRO A 721 -8.36 -33.30 30.42
CA PRO A 721 -8.11 -32.39 29.32
C PRO A 721 -9.43 -31.86 28.75
N THR A 722 -9.35 -30.69 28.13
CA THR A 722 -10.36 -30.19 27.20
C THR A 722 -9.78 -30.24 25.79
N ILE A 723 -10.47 -30.90 24.87
CA ILE A 723 -10.09 -30.96 23.46
C ILE A 723 -11.05 -30.08 22.68
N TYR A 724 -10.55 -29.08 21.97
CA TYR A 724 -11.33 -28.28 21.03
C TYR A 724 -11.12 -28.83 19.62
N VAL A 725 -12.21 -29.04 18.89
CA VAL A 725 -12.19 -29.32 17.45
C VAL A 725 -13.01 -28.25 16.75
N ASN A 726 -12.40 -27.46 15.87
CA ASN A 726 -13.03 -26.33 15.19
C ASN A 726 -13.80 -25.41 16.16
N ASN A 727 -13.10 -24.95 17.21
CA ASN A 727 -13.64 -24.12 18.29
C ASN A 727 -14.76 -24.76 19.15
N THR A 728 -15.03 -26.06 18.98
CA THR A 728 -16.02 -26.79 19.79
C THR A 728 -15.34 -27.54 20.93
N ALA A 729 -15.60 -27.15 22.17
CA ALA A 729 -15.01 -27.78 23.36
C ALA A 729 -15.63 -29.16 23.69
N LEU A 730 -14.76 -30.17 23.81
CA LEU A 730 -15.09 -31.52 24.26
C LEU A 730 -14.47 -31.75 25.65
N THR A 731 -15.30 -32.17 26.59
CA THR A 731 -14.91 -32.41 27.99
C THR A 731 -15.42 -33.77 28.45
N VAL A 732 -14.91 -34.30 29.57
CA VAL A 732 -15.34 -35.61 30.08
C VAL A 732 -16.83 -35.61 30.40
N GLY A 733 -17.59 -36.47 29.72
CA GLY A 733 -19.06 -36.52 29.77
C GLY A 733 -19.79 -35.54 28.83
N GLY A 734 -19.03 -34.76 28.05
CA GLY A 734 -19.50 -33.81 27.04
C GLY A 734 -18.76 -34.01 25.71
N GLY A 735 -18.67 -35.24 25.22
CA GLY A 735 -18.01 -35.60 23.95
C GLY A 735 -16.62 -36.22 24.10
N LEU A 736 -16.10 -36.32 25.33
CA LEU A 736 -14.86 -37.00 25.67
C LEU A 736 -15.12 -38.07 26.75
N THR A 737 -14.47 -39.21 26.64
CA THR A 737 -14.47 -40.28 27.65
C THR A 737 -13.07 -40.45 28.23
N GLU A 738 -12.94 -40.34 29.56
CA GLU A 738 -11.78 -40.85 30.29
C GLU A 738 -11.84 -42.38 30.27
N SER A 739 -11.06 -42.99 29.39
CA SER A 739 -11.02 -44.46 29.22
C SER A 739 -10.24 -45.14 30.34
N THR A 740 -9.19 -44.46 30.81
CA THR A 740 -8.38 -44.89 31.96
C THR A 740 -8.03 -43.67 32.80
N THR A 741 -8.38 -43.70 34.08
CA THR A 741 -7.96 -42.69 35.06
C THR A 741 -6.50 -42.95 35.45
N PRO A 742 -5.60 -41.94 35.35
CA PRO A 742 -4.20 -42.10 35.72
C PRO A 742 -4.02 -42.42 37.21
N ILE A 743 -2.97 -43.18 37.52
CA ILE A 743 -2.57 -43.52 38.89
C ILE A 743 -1.12 -43.12 39.08
N GLY A 744 -0.81 -42.41 40.16
CA GLY A 744 0.56 -42.01 40.51
C GLY A 744 0.83 -40.55 40.18
N THR A 745 2.05 -40.27 39.76
CA THR A 745 2.49 -38.95 39.30
C THR A 745 2.89 -39.00 37.84
N ARG A 746 2.64 -37.90 37.14
CA ARG A 746 2.95 -37.78 35.72
C ARG A 746 4.44 -38.04 35.48
N VAL A 747 4.78 -38.78 34.43
CA VAL A 747 6.17 -39.07 34.05
C VAL A 747 6.74 -37.86 33.29
N THR A 748 7.99 -37.49 33.59
CA THR A 748 8.70 -36.41 32.90
C THR A 748 8.97 -36.78 31.45
N ASP A 749 8.83 -35.82 30.53
CA ASP A 749 9.22 -35.94 29.13
C ASP A 749 10.60 -35.31 28.84
N ALA A 750 11.26 -34.75 29.86
CA ALA A 750 12.64 -34.29 29.76
C ALA A 750 13.58 -35.34 29.14
N ALA A 751 14.45 -34.90 28.23
CA ALA A 751 15.32 -35.74 27.40
C ALA A 751 14.60 -36.56 26.30
N ILE A 752 13.34 -36.26 26.01
CA ILE A 752 12.59 -36.87 24.90
C ILE A 752 12.30 -35.81 23.84
N ASN A 753 12.69 -36.10 22.60
CA ASN A 753 12.38 -35.24 21.46
C ASN A 753 10.87 -35.19 21.23
N LEU A 754 10.38 -34.07 20.70
CA LEU A 754 9.01 -34.01 20.18
C LEU A 754 9.03 -34.51 18.74
N VAL A 755 8.22 -35.52 18.47
CA VAL A 755 8.01 -36.09 17.14
C VAL A 755 6.61 -35.69 16.68
N ILE A 756 6.52 -34.97 15.57
CA ILE A 756 5.26 -34.64 14.91
C ILE A 756 5.14 -35.58 13.70
N GLY A 757 3.99 -36.24 13.55
CA GLY A 757 3.73 -37.15 12.45
C GLY A 757 4.08 -38.63 12.66
N ASP A 758 4.82 -38.98 13.73
CA ASP A 758 5.10 -40.38 14.10
C ASP A 758 5.49 -40.47 15.59
N ASN A 759 6.06 -41.59 16.01
CA ASN A 759 6.69 -41.78 17.31
C ASN A 759 8.19 -42.11 17.15
N VAL A 760 8.90 -42.11 18.29
CA VAL A 760 10.32 -42.46 18.35
C VAL A 760 10.64 -43.88 17.82
N ALA A 761 9.66 -44.78 17.82
CA ALA A 761 9.82 -46.16 17.37
C ALA A 761 9.59 -46.35 15.86
N GLY A 762 9.09 -45.34 15.15
CA GLY A 762 8.77 -45.41 13.73
C GLY A 762 7.68 -46.43 13.39
N ASN A 763 6.63 -46.54 14.22
CA ASN A 763 5.58 -47.54 14.02
C ASN A 763 4.15 -47.02 14.29
N ARG A 764 3.99 -45.70 14.30
CA ARG A 764 2.74 -44.98 14.56
C ARG A 764 2.60 -43.78 13.62
N ALA A 765 3.04 -43.95 12.38
CA ALA A 765 3.03 -42.89 11.39
C ALA A 765 1.61 -42.36 11.18
N TYR A 766 1.48 -41.04 11.22
CA TYR A 766 0.28 -40.30 10.89
C TYR A 766 0.10 -40.25 9.38
N ASP A 767 -1.15 -40.31 8.94
CA ASP A 767 -1.54 -40.25 7.54
C ASP A 767 -2.44 -39.03 7.35
N GLY A 768 -1.89 -37.99 6.72
CA GLY A 768 -2.56 -36.72 6.52
C GLY A 768 -1.63 -35.51 6.54
N LEU A 769 -2.23 -34.32 6.41
CA LEU A 769 -1.50 -33.05 6.41
C LEU A 769 -1.52 -32.41 7.80
N GLN A 770 -0.48 -31.64 8.14
CA GLN A 770 -0.48 -30.74 9.29
C GLN A 770 0.07 -29.36 8.96
N ASP A 771 -0.38 -28.39 9.75
CA ASP A 771 -0.03 -26.98 9.65
C ASP A 771 -0.17 -26.30 11.04
N GLU A 772 0.53 -25.18 11.26
CA GLU A 772 0.42 -24.29 12.42
C GLU A 772 0.48 -25.02 13.80
N VAL A 773 1.59 -25.69 14.07
CA VAL A 773 1.80 -26.48 15.30
C VAL A 773 2.40 -25.61 16.40
N TRP A 774 1.63 -25.38 17.46
CA TRP A 774 2.01 -24.55 18.59
C TRP A 774 1.98 -25.32 19.92
N LEU A 775 2.95 -25.02 20.78
CA LEU A 775 3.03 -25.55 22.15
C LEU A 775 3.17 -24.41 23.15
N TYR A 776 2.26 -24.38 24.13
CA TYR A 776 2.30 -23.43 25.24
C TYR A 776 2.54 -24.15 26.56
N SER A 777 3.35 -23.56 27.44
CA SER A 777 3.52 -23.98 28.84
C SER A 777 2.46 -23.38 29.78
N ARG A 778 1.33 -22.94 29.20
CA ARG A 778 0.15 -22.45 29.91
C ARG A 778 -1.14 -22.98 29.27
N SER A 779 -2.22 -22.98 30.05
CA SER A 779 -3.57 -23.17 29.51
C SER A 779 -4.06 -21.90 28.82
N ILE A 780 -4.36 -21.98 27.52
CA ILE A 780 -5.02 -20.88 26.80
C ILE A 780 -6.53 -20.84 27.08
N THR A 781 -7.13 -19.66 27.00
CA THR A 781 -8.56 -19.44 27.23
C THR A 781 -9.39 -19.81 26.00
N GLY A 782 -10.70 -20.07 26.18
CA GLY A 782 -11.60 -20.31 25.03
C GLY A 782 -11.67 -19.14 24.03
N THR A 783 -11.37 -17.91 24.46
CA THR A 783 -11.25 -16.75 23.56
C THR A 783 -9.99 -16.83 22.70
N GLU A 784 -8.87 -17.26 23.28
CA GLU A 784 -7.62 -17.51 22.53
C GLU A 784 -7.79 -18.70 21.58
N VAL A 785 -8.48 -19.77 21.98
CA VAL A 785 -8.84 -20.87 21.07
C VAL A 785 -9.67 -20.35 19.89
N THR A 786 -10.66 -19.49 20.13
CA THR A 786 -11.45 -18.87 19.05
C THR A 786 -10.58 -18.01 18.13
N ALA A 787 -9.59 -17.31 18.68
CA ALA A 787 -8.65 -16.52 17.89
C ALA A 787 -7.77 -17.42 17.00
N ASN A 788 -7.18 -18.48 17.55
CA ASN A 788 -6.38 -19.46 16.80
C ASN A 788 -7.19 -20.11 15.67
N TYR A 789 -8.45 -20.45 15.94
CA TYR A 789 -9.37 -20.99 14.94
C TYR A 789 -9.70 -19.98 13.82
N ASN A 790 -9.92 -18.70 14.18
CA ASN A 790 -10.20 -17.66 13.19
C ASN A 790 -8.96 -17.28 12.35
N ALA A 791 -7.76 -17.47 12.88
CA ALA A 791 -6.50 -17.31 12.13
C ALA A 791 -6.44 -18.21 10.89
N GLY A 792 -6.70 -19.51 11.05
CA GLY A 792 -6.80 -20.43 9.90
C GLY A 792 -8.02 -20.24 9.01
N ALA A 793 -9.03 -19.47 9.46
CA ALA A 793 -10.19 -19.09 8.64
C ALA A 793 -10.01 -17.77 7.87
N GLY A 794 -8.81 -17.19 7.85
CA GLY A 794 -8.47 -16.00 7.05
C GLY A 794 -8.50 -14.66 7.80
N ALA A 795 -8.28 -14.64 9.12
CA ALA A 795 -8.12 -13.40 9.90
C ALA A 795 -6.89 -13.47 10.82
N TYR A 796 -5.82 -12.70 10.53
CA TYR A 796 -4.63 -12.65 11.39
C TYR A 796 -4.97 -12.22 12.82
N VAL A 797 -4.62 -13.04 13.81
CA VAL A 797 -4.62 -12.67 15.22
C VAL A 797 -3.31 -13.18 15.82
N PRO A 798 -2.46 -12.31 16.39
CA PRO A 798 -1.20 -12.75 16.97
C PRO A 798 -1.48 -13.73 18.12
N SER A 799 -0.77 -14.86 18.10
CA SER A 799 -0.63 -15.71 19.26
C SER A 799 -0.03 -14.84 20.39
N SER A 800 -0.56 -14.95 21.60
CA SER A 800 0.09 -14.31 22.75
C SER A 800 1.44 -15.02 22.96
N SER A 801 2.56 -14.33 22.69
CA SER A 801 3.93 -14.82 22.91
C SER A 801 4.26 -15.16 24.37
N VAL A 802 3.37 -14.86 25.30
CA VAL A 802 3.47 -15.27 26.72
C VAL A 802 3.38 -16.79 26.84
N ASP A 803 4.45 -17.40 27.35
CA ASP A 803 4.59 -18.84 27.62
C ASP A 803 4.39 -19.71 26.35
N LEU A 804 4.72 -19.17 25.17
CA LEU A 804 4.79 -19.89 23.89
C LEU A 804 6.18 -20.53 23.76
N GLU A 805 6.23 -21.85 23.72
CA GLU A 805 7.47 -22.64 23.79
C GLU A 805 7.92 -23.18 22.42
N LEU A 806 6.97 -23.34 21.51
CA LEU A 806 7.21 -23.77 20.13
C LEU A 806 6.13 -23.17 19.25
N GLU A 807 6.55 -22.57 18.14
CA GLU A 807 5.66 -22.10 17.08
C GLU A 807 6.24 -22.55 15.74
N LEU A 808 5.68 -23.62 15.17
CA LEU A 808 6.00 -24.07 13.82
C LEU A 808 4.86 -23.63 12.92
N HIS A 809 5.07 -22.53 12.21
CA HIS A 809 4.13 -22.11 11.16
C HIS A 809 4.12 -23.07 9.97
N ILE A 810 5.19 -23.85 9.76
CA ILE A 810 5.29 -24.81 8.64
C ILE A 810 5.27 -24.09 7.27
N GLU A 811 5.73 -22.83 7.25
CA GLU A 811 5.76 -21.99 6.05
C GLU A 811 7.14 -21.94 5.36
N ASP A 812 8.10 -22.78 5.76
CA ASP A 812 9.45 -22.81 5.16
C ASP A 812 9.44 -23.32 3.71
N GLY A 813 8.49 -24.18 3.37
CA GLY A 813 8.17 -24.62 2.00
C GLY A 813 9.21 -25.42 1.24
N SER A 814 10.40 -25.59 1.81
CA SER A 814 11.50 -26.34 1.23
C SER A 814 12.55 -26.67 2.29
N GLY A 815 13.48 -27.56 1.94
CA GLY A 815 14.54 -27.99 2.86
C GLY A 815 14.05 -29.03 3.88
N ALA A 816 14.89 -29.29 4.88
CA ALA A 816 14.68 -30.36 5.86
C ALA A 816 14.42 -29.83 7.28
N VAL A 817 13.99 -28.57 7.41
CA VAL A 817 13.79 -27.91 8.71
C VAL A 817 12.49 -27.11 8.68
N ALA A 818 11.60 -27.34 9.64
CA ALA A 818 10.51 -26.45 10.01
C ALA A 818 11.02 -25.47 11.08
N THR A 819 10.99 -24.18 10.79
CA THR A 819 11.57 -23.16 11.66
C THR A 819 10.64 -22.83 12.83
N ASP A 820 11.21 -22.71 14.03
CA ASP A 820 10.50 -22.24 15.23
C ASP A 820 10.55 -20.72 15.34
N THR A 821 9.39 -20.07 15.29
CA THR A 821 9.23 -18.61 15.37
C THR A 821 8.90 -18.11 16.78
N SER A 822 8.78 -19.00 17.77
CA SER A 822 8.50 -18.62 19.17
C SER A 822 9.64 -17.83 19.84
N GLY A 823 10.81 -17.75 19.19
CA GLY A 823 12.03 -17.17 19.74
C GLY A 823 12.88 -18.14 20.56
N ASN A 824 12.47 -19.40 20.70
CA ASN A 824 13.18 -20.42 21.48
C ASN A 824 14.13 -21.31 20.65
N ASN A 825 14.11 -21.16 19.32
CA ASN A 825 14.98 -21.87 18.37
C ASN A 825 14.84 -23.41 18.46
N ASN A 826 13.62 -23.88 18.73
CA ASN A 826 13.22 -25.29 18.78
C ASN A 826 12.82 -25.80 17.38
N ASN A 827 13.69 -25.60 16.39
CA ASN A 827 13.40 -25.99 15.01
C ASN A 827 13.15 -27.51 14.87
N GLY A 828 12.20 -27.89 14.02
CA GLY A 828 11.88 -29.27 13.71
C GLY A 828 12.66 -29.77 12.50
N ALA A 829 13.34 -30.92 12.59
CA ALA A 829 14.02 -31.54 11.44
C ALA A 829 13.08 -32.53 10.72
N LEU A 830 12.79 -32.29 9.44
CA LEU A 830 11.98 -33.19 8.61
C LEU A 830 12.77 -34.45 8.26
N THR A 831 12.13 -35.61 8.33
CA THR A 831 12.63 -36.90 7.84
C THR A 831 11.53 -37.55 7.01
N ASN A 832 11.80 -37.78 5.73
CA ASN A 832 10.90 -38.34 4.70
C ASN A 832 9.63 -37.52 4.39
N ALA A 833 9.14 -36.75 5.36
CA ALA A 833 8.01 -35.84 5.26
C ALA A 833 8.18 -34.81 4.14
N VAL A 834 7.09 -34.50 3.44
CA VAL A 834 7.10 -33.68 2.21
C VAL A 834 6.35 -32.39 2.43
N TRP A 835 6.91 -31.27 1.95
CA TRP A 835 6.21 -29.99 1.91
C TRP A 835 5.10 -30.03 0.86
N VAL A 836 3.89 -29.61 1.25
CA VAL A 836 2.71 -29.51 0.38
C VAL A 836 1.99 -28.19 0.62
N ASN A 837 0.89 -27.94 -0.07
CA ASN A 837 0.03 -26.79 0.26
C ASN A 837 -0.68 -27.01 1.62
N GLY A 838 -0.41 -26.13 2.58
CA GLY A 838 -0.99 -25.99 3.91
C GLY A 838 -2.33 -25.25 3.96
N HIS A 839 -2.73 -24.84 5.15
CA HIS A 839 -4.06 -24.34 5.46
C HIS A 839 -4.12 -22.85 5.79
N VAL A 840 -3.20 -22.35 6.62
CA VAL A 840 -3.33 -21.04 7.26
C VAL A 840 -2.55 -19.97 6.49
N PRO A 841 -3.21 -18.93 5.97
CA PRO A 841 -2.50 -17.88 5.25
C PRO A 841 -1.65 -17.00 6.15
N ARG A 842 -0.36 -16.79 5.83
CA ARG A 842 0.43 -15.74 6.51
C ARG A 842 0.02 -14.31 6.14
N THR A 843 -0.81 -14.09 5.12
CA THR A 843 -1.34 -12.73 4.84
C THR A 843 -2.60 -12.76 3.98
N ALA A 844 -3.75 -12.46 4.58
CA ALA A 844 -4.91 -11.96 3.84
C ALA A 844 -5.61 -10.85 4.64
N GLY A 845 -5.47 -9.62 4.14
CA GLY A 845 -6.46 -8.56 4.33
C GLY A 845 -6.31 -7.72 5.59
N LEU A 846 -5.71 -6.54 5.43
CA LEU A 846 -6.38 -5.38 5.98
C LEU A 846 -7.61 -5.10 5.11
N ALA A 847 -8.73 -5.74 5.47
CA ALA A 847 -10.00 -5.00 5.45
C ALA A 847 -9.96 -4.01 6.63
N GLY A 848 -9.09 -3.00 6.52
CA GLY A 848 -8.90 -1.90 7.46
C GLY A 848 -9.21 -0.59 6.75
N THR A 849 -9.88 0.31 7.43
CA THR A 849 -10.56 1.52 6.93
C THR A 849 -9.64 2.66 6.46
N ASN A 850 -8.36 2.41 6.19
CA ASN A 850 -7.34 3.46 6.06
C ASN A 850 -6.62 3.40 4.71
N ASP A 851 -7.36 3.26 3.62
CA ASP A 851 -6.81 3.40 2.28
C ASP A 851 -6.10 4.75 2.15
N SER A 852 -4.86 4.73 1.70
CA SER A 852 -4.13 5.94 1.41
C SER A 852 -4.83 6.72 0.31
N ARG A 853 -4.90 8.04 0.49
CA ARG A 853 -5.53 8.94 -0.45
C ARG A 853 -4.48 9.75 -1.18
N ILE A 854 -4.38 9.52 -2.49
CA ILE A 854 -3.58 10.35 -3.40
C ILE A 854 -4.38 11.62 -3.72
N THR A 855 -3.79 12.77 -3.42
CA THR A 855 -4.28 14.06 -3.89
C THR A 855 -3.42 14.49 -5.06
N TRP A 856 -3.95 14.32 -6.26
CA TRP A 856 -3.29 14.71 -7.49
C TRP A 856 -3.00 16.22 -7.55
N GLY A 857 -1.76 16.55 -7.88
CA GLY A 857 -1.31 17.87 -8.22
C GLY A 857 -1.91 18.41 -9.52
N VAL A 858 -1.51 19.63 -9.87
CA VAL A 858 -1.95 20.33 -11.09
C VAL A 858 -0.75 20.81 -11.88
N ASN A 859 -0.87 20.82 -13.21
CA ASN A 859 0.16 21.43 -14.05
C ASN A 859 0.30 22.93 -13.67
N PRO A 860 1.53 23.43 -13.40
CA PRO A 860 1.75 24.82 -13.01
C PRO A 860 1.45 25.76 -14.17
N THR A 861 1.25 27.04 -13.84
CA THR A 861 1.03 28.08 -14.86
C THR A 861 2.23 28.18 -15.79
N GLY A 862 2.01 28.06 -17.10
CA GLY A 862 3.07 28.07 -18.11
C GLY A 862 3.50 26.69 -18.60
N ILE A 863 3.00 25.61 -17.99
CA ILE A 863 3.06 24.26 -18.55
C ILE A 863 1.74 23.94 -19.25
N SER A 864 1.81 23.42 -20.48
CA SER A 864 0.67 22.78 -21.13
C SER A 864 1.02 21.35 -21.53
N VAL A 865 0.08 20.44 -21.28
CA VAL A 865 0.23 19.01 -21.58
C VAL A 865 -0.94 18.59 -22.47
N THR A 866 -0.67 17.84 -23.54
CA THR A 866 -1.69 17.32 -24.45
C THR A 866 -1.45 15.85 -24.76
N LEU A 867 -2.53 15.08 -24.76
CA LEU A 867 -2.56 13.71 -25.25
C LEU A 867 -3.27 13.68 -26.61
N GLY A 868 -2.59 13.15 -27.61
CA GLY A 868 -3.11 12.96 -28.96
C GLY A 868 -4.07 11.79 -29.05
N SER A 869 -4.56 11.52 -30.26
CA SER A 869 -5.39 10.33 -30.52
C SER A 869 -4.55 9.05 -30.48
N MET A 870 -5.06 7.99 -29.86
CA MET A 870 -4.48 6.65 -29.98
C MET A 870 -4.51 6.18 -31.44
N VAL A 871 -3.37 5.67 -31.92
CA VAL A 871 -3.18 5.07 -33.24
C VAL A 871 -2.43 3.75 -33.10
N ALA A 872 -2.66 2.79 -34.00
CA ALA A 872 -1.86 1.56 -33.97
C ALA A 872 -0.39 1.88 -34.31
N ALA A 873 0.57 1.29 -33.61
CA ALA A 873 1.99 1.56 -33.79
C ALA A 873 2.50 1.22 -35.21
N SER A 874 1.84 0.28 -35.88
CA SER A 874 2.10 -0.08 -37.28
C SER A 874 1.43 0.84 -38.31
N GLN A 875 0.64 1.82 -37.88
CA GLN A 875 -0.05 2.74 -38.76
C GLN A 875 0.87 3.92 -39.12
N PRO A 876 1.14 4.20 -40.41
CA PRO A 876 1.97 5.34 -40.77
C PRO A 876 1.32 6.63 -40.27
N VAL A 877 2.07 7.39 -39.48
CA VAL A 877 1.64 8.67 -38.91
C VAL A 877 1.29 9.62 -40.06
N ILE A 878 0.02 10.04 -40.12
CA ILE A 878 -0.42 11.04 -41.11
C ILE A 878 0.32 12.34 -40.83
N GLY A 879 1.33 12.66 -41.66
CA GLY A 879 2.08 13.91 -41.59
C GLY A 879 3.58 13.79 -41.30
N ALA A 880 4.12 12.58 -41.11
CA ALA A 880 5.58 12.41 -41.13
C ALA A 880 6.10 12.65 -42.56
N ALA A 881 7.01 13.62 -42.72
CA ALA A 881 7.67 13.86 -43.99
C ALA A 881 8.62 12.69 -44.30
N GLU A 882 8.24 11.80 -45.21
CA GLU A 882 9.19 10.84 -45.78
C GLU A 882 10.13 11.59 -46.73
N ASP A 883 11.43 11.59 -46.40
CA ASP A 883 12.45 12.37 -47.12
C ASP A 883 12.87 11.73 -48.47
N VAL A 884 12.29 10.60 -48.89
CA VAL A 884 12.44 10.08 -50.26
C VAL A 884 11.24 9.23 -50.68
N PRO A 885 10.44 9.60 -51.70
CA PRO A 885 9.43 8.69 -52.23
C PRO A 885 10.13 7.50 -52.92
N ALA A 886 9.64 6.29 -52.64
CA ALA A 886 10.14 5.05 -53.23
C ALA A 886 10.33 5.19 -54.74
N ARG A 887 11.60 5.09 -55.18
CA ARG A 887 11.95 5.03 -56.60
C ARG A 887 11.55 3.65 -57.11
N ASP A 888 10.57 3.61 -57.99
CA ASP A 888 10.20 2.44 -58.79
C ASP A 888 11.44 1.93 -59.57
N ILE A 889 11.91 0.71 -59.26
CA ILE A 889 13.12 0.11 -59.84
C ILE A 889 12.80 -0.93 -60.92
N LEU A 890 11.60 -0.92 -61.50
CA LEU A 890 11.31 -1.78 -62.66
C LEU A 890 10.98 -0.93 -63.89
N PRO A 891 11.64 -1.15 -65.05
CA PRO A 891 11.25 -0.48 -66.27
C PRO A 891 9.84 -0.96 -66.68
N PRO A 892 9.00 -0.08 -67.27
CA PRO A 892 7.64 -0.42 -67.64
C PRO A 892 7.65 -1.57 -68.64
N ILE A 893 7.10 -2.73 -68.25
CA ILE A 893 6.81 -3.79 -69.20
C ILE A 893 5.46 -3.46 -69.84
N THR A 894 5.46 -3.12 -71.12
CA THR A 894 4.24 -2.97 -71.91
C THR A 894 3.67 -4.36 -72.21
N VAL A 895 3.01 -4.97 -71.22
CA VAL A 895 2.12 -6.09 -71.48
C VAL A 895 0.84 -5.56 -72.11
N SER A 896 0.45 -6.19 -73.22
CA SER A 896 -0.85 -6.03 -73.86
C SER A 896 -1.98 -6.08 -72.82
N ASP A 897 -2.92 -5.14 -72.93
CA ASP A 897 -4.10 -4.88 -72.09
C ASP A 897 -5.09 -6.07 -71.95
N TRP A 898 -4.68 -7.24 -72.45
CA TRP A 898 -5.37 -8.50 -72.30
C TRP A 898 -5.05 -9.21 -70.98
N PHE A 899 -3.92 -8.93 -70.32
CA PHE A 899 -3.47 -9.66 -69.11
C PHE A 899 -2.79 -8.80 -68.03
N GLY A 900 -2.97 -7.48 -68.04
CA GLY A 900 -2.32 -6.57 -67.09
C GLY A 900 -2.74 -6.79 -65.63
N ASP A 901 -1.82 -6.57 -64.69
CA ASP A 901 -2.16 -6.38 -63.28
C ASP A 901 -2.75 -4.96 -63.13
N GLY A 902 -3.97 -4.88 -62.63
CA GLY A 902 -4.81 -3.69 -62.76
C GLY A 902 -4.34 -2.52 -61.90
N THR A 903 -4.85 -1.32 -62.17
CA THR A 903 -4.72 -0.16 -61.27
C THR A 903 -6.08 0.51 -61.06
N VAL A 904 -6.33 1.04 -59.86
CA VAL A 904 -7.54 1.84 -59.60
C VAL A 904 -7.37 3.20 -60.29
N SER A 905 -8.22 3.52 -61.26
CA SER A 905 -8.11 4.78 -62.01
C SER A 905 -9.44 5.27 -62.57
N GLY A 906 -9.54 6.56 -62.91
CA GLY A 906 -10.69 7.11 -63.64
C GLY A 906 -12.06 6.92 -62.95
N SER A 907 -12.94 6.13 -63.58
CA SER A 907 -14.34 5.91 -63.16
C SER A 907 -14.47 5.22 -61.81
N THR A 908 -13.46 4.46 -61.38
CA THR A 908 -13.47 3.75 -60.09
C THR A 908 -13.17 4.67 -58.92
N LEU A 909 -12.28 5.65 -59.10
CA LEU A 909 -11.96 6.70 -58.09
C LEU A 909 -13.15 7.61 -57.77
N THR A 910 -14.04 7.83 -58.75
CA THR A 910 -15.18 8.73 -58.65
C THR A 910 -16.51 8.00 -58.40
N ASN A 911 -16.47 6.67 -58.24
CA ASN A 911 -17.67 5.88 -58.03
C ASN A 911 -18.24 6.10 -56.61
N PRO A 912 -19.55 6.39 -56.45
CA PRO A 912 -20.17 6.63 -55.15
C PRO A 912 -20.15 5.43 -54.19
N ILE A 913 -19.89 4.22 -54.69
CA ILE A 913 -19.75 3.00 -53.88
C ILE A 913 -18.28 2.82 -53.41
N ARG A 914 -17.32 3.57 -53.96
CA ARG A 914 -15.90 3.48 -53.58
C ARG A 914 -15.66 3.60 -52.07
N PRO A 915 -16.31 4.51 -51.31
CA PRO A 915 -16.09 4.56 -49.86
C PRO A 915 -16.39 3.23 -49.15
N LEU A 916 -17.38 2.46 -49.62
CA LEU A 916 -17.68 1.13 -49.12
C LEU A 916 -16.61 0.10 -49.56
N ILE A 917 -16.10 0.22 -50.78
CA ILE A 917 -15.02 -0.64 -51.28
C ILE A 917 -13.71 -0.42 -50.52
N THR A 918 -13.36 0.84 -50.26
CA THR A 918 -12.20 1.23 -49.45
C THR A 918 -12.37 0.73 -48.02
N ALA A 919 -13.53 0.96 -47.39
CA ALA A 919 -13.80 0.43 -46.05
C ALA A 919 -13.71 -1.11 -45.98
N MET A 920 -14.12 -1.83 -47.02
CA MET A 920 -13.97 -3.29 -47.08
C MET A 920 -12.52 -3.73 -47.34
N SER A 921 -11.75 -2.95 -48.10
CA SER A 921 -10.32 -3.19 -48.31
C SER A 921 -9.53 -2.95 -47.04
N ASP A 922 -9.82 -1.86 -46.32
CA ASP A 922 -9.12 -1.46 -45.10
C ASP A 922 -9.37 -2.42 -43.93
N ASN A 923 -10.50 -3.16 -43.97
CA ASN A 923 -10.88 -4.13 -42.95
C ASN A 923 -10.65 -5.60 -43.36
N THR A 924 -9.94 -5.85 -44.47
CA THR A 924 -9.60 -7.21 -44.91
C THR A 924 -8.18 -7.27 -45.47
N THR A 925 -7.65 -8.47 -45.75
CA THR A 925 -6.36 -8.62 -46.44
C THR A 925 -6.44 -8.40 -47.95
N LEU A 926 -7.62 -8.01 -48.46
CA LEU A 926 -7.86 -7.80 -49.89
C LEU A 926 -7.47 -6.38 -50.29
N THR A 927 -6.77 -6.25 -51.41
CA THR A 927 -6.48 -4.93 -52.00
C THR A 927 -7.74 -4.31 -52.60
N GLU A 928 -7.78 -2.98 -52.74
CA GLU A 928 -8.96 -2.26 -53.24
C GLU A 928 -9.42 -2.83 -54.61
N ILE A 929 -8.47 -3.22 -55.46
CA ILE A 929 -8.71 -3.85 -56.77
C ILE A 929 -9.38 -5.22 -56.62
N GLN A 930 -8.93 -6.03 -55.65
CA GLN A 930 -9.51 -7.34 -55.38
C GLN A 930 -10.95 -7.21 -54.86
N VAL A 931 -11.22 -6.21 -54.01
CA VAL A 931 -12.58 -5.92 -53.53
C VAL A 931 -13.50 -5.43 -54.66
N TRP A 932 -13.01 -4.55 -55.54
CA TRP A 932 -13.75 -4.15 -56.74
C TRP A 932 -14.10 -5.35 -57.64
N ARG A 933 -13.15 -6.25 -57.86
CA ARG A 933 -13.37 -7.48 -58.65
C ARG A 933 -14.41 -8.40 -57.99
N LEU A 934 -14.30 -8.60 -56.68
CA LEU A 934 -15.22 -9.43 -55.90
C LEU A 934 -16.66 -8.89 -55.97
N MET A 935 -16.84 -7.58 -55.80
CA MET A 935 -18.16 -6.94 -55.88
C MET A 935 -18.77 -7.02 -57.29
N GLY A 936 -17.94 -6.90 -58.33
CA GLY A 936 -18.38 -7.15 -59.71
C GLY A 936 -18.88 -8.58 -59.92
N ILE A 937 -18.13 -9.58 -59.43
CA ILE A 937 -18.50 -11.01 -59.52
C ILE A 937 -19.80 -11.29 -58.77
N ILE A 938 -19.96 -10.73 -57.56
CA ILE A 938 -21.20 -10.84 -56.78
C ILE A 938 -22.39 -10.25 -57.55
N GLY A 939 -22.20 -9.10 -58.19
CA GLY A 939 -23.24 -8.47 -59.03
C GLY A 939 -23.66 -9.35 -60.22
N VAL A 940 -22.69 -9.95 -60.92
CA VAL A 940 -22.95 -10.89 -62.02
C VAL A 940 -23.70 -12.13 -61.52
N LEU A 941 -23.26 -12.72 -60.41
CA LEU A 941 -23.91 -13.89 -59.79
C LEU A 941 -25.34 -13.57 -59.40
N PHE A 942 -25.57 -12.44 -58.74
CA PHE A 942 -26.91 -12.04 -58.31
C PHE A 942 -27.86 -11.85 -59.50
N ALA A 943 -27.42 -11.13 -60.54
CA ALA A 943 -28.22 -10.92 -61.76
C ALA A 943 -28.49 -12.23 -62.51
N THR A 944 -27.51 -13.12 -62.58
CA THR A 944 -27.62 -14.43 -63.25
C THR A 944 -28.61 -15.33 -62.52
N VAL A 945 -28.47 -15.45 -61.19
CA VAL A 945 -29.37 -16.24 -60.35
C VAL A 945 -30.79 -15.66 -60.39
N ALA A 946 -30.95 -14.35 -60.22
CA ALA A 946 -32.25 -13.69 -60.30
C ALA A 946 -32.96 -13.96 -61.64
N THR A 947 -32.23 -13.89 -62.75
CA THR A 947 -32.78 -14.17 -64.08
C THR A 947 -33.17 -15.64 -64.24
N ALA A 948 -32.33 -16.57 -63.77
CA ALA A 948 -32.62 -18.01 -63.80
C ALA A 948 -33.89 -18.38 -63.02
N PHE A 949 -34.17 -17.68 -61.91
CA PHE A 949 -35.38 -17.88 -61.11
C PHE A 949 -36.63 -17.25 -61.75
N THR A 950 -36.45 -16.10 -62.40
CA THR A 950 -37.57 -15.30 -62.95
C THR A 950 -38.04 -15.83 -64.30
N ILE A 951 -37.11 -16.28 -65.16
CA ILE A 951 -37.39 -16.74 -66.51
C ILE A 951 -37.12 -18.25 -66.59
N ARG A 952 -38.03 -19.04 -66.01
CA ARG A 952 -37.89 -20.51 -65.94
C ARG A 952 -37.80 -21.11 -67.35
N GLN A 953 -36.88 -22.07 -67.50
CA GLN A 953 -36.61 -22.85 -68.71
C GLN A 953 -35.91 -22.11 -69.88
N HIS A 954 -35.43 -20.88 -69.69
CA HIS A 954 -34.66 -20.14 -70.71
C HIS A 954 -33.21 -19.92 -70.28
N GLN A 955 -32.38 -20.96 -70.44
CA GLN A 955 -30.94 -20.91 -70.11
C GLN A 955 -30.16 -19.98 -71.05
N GLY A 956 -30.63 -19.79 -72.29
CA GLY A 956 -30.05 -18.83 -73.22
C GLY A 956 -30.21 -17.39 -72.77
N ILE A 957 -31.38 -17.02 -72.24
CA ILE A 957 -31.62 -15.67 -71.72
C ILE A 957 -30.78 -15.41 -70.46
N THR A 958 -30.67 -16.41 -69.59
CA THR A 958 -29.82 -16.33 -68.39
C THR A 958 -28.35 -16.12 -68.75
N ALA A 959 -27.85 -16.82 -69.77
CA ALA A 959 -26.49 -16.65 -70.27
C ALA A 959 -26.25 -15.29 -70.96
N ILE A 960 -27.27 -14.75 -71.66
CA ILE A 960 -27.21 -13.40 -72.23
C ILE A 960 -27.08 -12.35 -71.13
N VAL A 961 -27.85 -12.47 -70.04
CA VAL A 961 -27.78 -11.52 -68.92
C VAL A 961 -26.42 -11.62 -68.21
N ALA A 962 -25.93 -12.83 -67.93
CA ALA A 962 -24.58 -13.02 -67.37
C ALA A 962 -23.49 -12.40 -68.25
N GLY A 963 -23.59 -12.62 -69.57
CA GLY A 963 -22.66 -12.08 -70.55
C GLY A 963 -22.70 -10.55 -70.67
N ALA A 964 -23.91 -9.96 -70.64
CA ALA A 964 -24.10 -8.51 -70.67
C ALA A 964 -23.56 -7.84 -69.39
N MET A 965 -23.73 -8.46 -68.23
CA MET A 965 -23.19 -7.97 -66.96
C MET A 965 -21.65 -8.02 -66.95
N LEU A 966 -21.05 -9.13 -67.39
CA LEU A 966 -19.60 -9.25 -67.54
C LEU A 966 -19.04 -8.22 -68.54
N GLY A 967 -19.72 -8.01 -69.67
CA GLY A 967 -19.35 -6.96 -70.63
C GLY A 967 -19.49 -5.54 -70.07
N GLY A 968 -20.50 -5.31 -69.22
CA GLY A 968 -20.69 -4.06 -68.49
C GLY A 968 -19.57 -3.77 -67.49
N LEU A 969 -19.04 -4.79 -66.80
CA LEU A 969 -17.91 -4.64 -65.88
C LEU A 969 -16.62 -4.25 -66.61
N VAL A 970 -16.34 -4.88 -67.76
CA VAL A 970 -15.18 -4.52 -68.60
C VAL A 970 -15.31 -3.12 -69.17
N ALA A 971 -16.52 -2.72 -69.59
CA ALA A 971 -16.79 -1.37 -70.07
C ALA A 971 -16.76 -0.32 -68.94
N PHE A 972 -17.01 -0.73 -67.70
CA PHE A 972 -16.99 0.13 -66.53
C PHE A 972 -15.56 0.54 -66.16
N ASP A 973 -14.62 -0.42 -66.11
CA ASP A 973 -13.19 -0.14 -66.01
C ASP A 973 -12.38 -1.37 -66.46
N SER A 974 -11.73 -1.27 -67.63
CA SER A 974 -10.91 -2.35 -68.20
C SER A 974 -9.60 -2.56 -67.45
N ASN A 975 -9.17 -1.61 -66.61
CA ASN A 975 -8.01 -1.77 -65.74
C ASN A 975 -8.33 -2.69 -64.55
N ILE A 976 -9.57 -2.68 -64.06
CA ILE A 976 -10.00 -3.57 -62.98
C ILE A 976 -10.48 -4.91 -63.54
N PHE A 977 -11.31 -4.91 -64.59
CA PHE A 977 -11.88 -6.11 -65.19
C PHE A 977 -11.22 -6.39 -66.55
N PRO A 978 -10.36 -7.41 -66.65
CA PRO A 978 -9.52 -7.58 -67.83
C PRO A 978 -10.33 -8.02 -69.06
N MET A 979 -9.94 -7.55 -70.23
CA MET A 979 -10.66 -7.76 -71.50
C MET A 979 -10.89 -9.24 -71.86
N TRP A 980 -10.04 -10.15 -71.39
CA TRP A 980 -10.22 -11.59 -71.62
C TRP A 980 -11.52 -12.14 -71.01
N THR A 981 -12.11 -11.45 -70.03
CA THR A 981 -13.42 -11.83 -69.48
C THR A 981 -14.54 -11.74 -70.52
N LEU A 982 -14.39 -10.96 -71.59
CA LEU A 982 -15.32 -10.95 -72.74
C LEU A 982 -15.32 -12.27 -73.52
N VAL A 983 -14.22 -13.04 -73.46
CA VAL A 983 -14.16 -14.38 -74.04
C VAL A 983 -15.10 -15.33 -73.27
N ILE A 984 -15.21 -15.16 -71.95
CA ILE A 984 -16.19 -15.89 -71.13
C ILE A 984 -17.60 -15.50 -71.54
N THR A 985 -17.88 -14.22 -71.80
CA THR A 985 -19.19 -13.76 -72.30
C THR A 985 -19.58 -14.44 -73.60
N ALA A 986 -18.67 -14.53 -74.57
CA ALA A 986 -18.92 -15.22 -75.83
C ALA A 986 -19.15 -16.73 -75.62
N GLY A 987 -18.36 -17.36 -74.74
CA GLY A 987 -18.51 -18.76 -74.34
C GLY A 987 -19.85 -19.05 -73.68
N LEU A 988 -20.28 -18.20 -72.73
CA LEU A 988 -21.57 -18.32 -72.04
C LEU A 988 -22.73 -18.12 -73.01
N PHE A 989 -22.66 -17.17 -73.93
CA PHE A 989 -23.70 -16.95 -74.95
C PHE A 989 -23.87 -18.18 -75.86
N ILE A 990 -22.77 -18.76 -76.34
CA ILE A 990 -22.79 -19.98 -77.15
C ILE A 990 -23.30 -21.17 -76.33
N ALA A 991 -22.80 -21.36 -75.10
CA ALA A 991 -23.22 -22.43 -74.20
C ALA A 991 -24.71 -22.33 -73.83
N GLY A 992 -25.22 -21.12 -73.61
CA GLY A 992 -26.64 -20.87 -73.34
C GLY A 992 -27.54 -21.25 -74.51
N ILE A 993 -27.15 -20.91 -75.74
CA ILE A 993 -27.89 -21.30 -76.96
C ILE A 993 -27.84 -22.82 -77.16
N VAL A 994 -26.68 -23.45 -76.90
CA VAL A 994 -26.50 -24.91 -77.01
C VAL A 994 -27.33 -25.64 -75.96
N ALA A 995 -27.34 -25.17 -74.72
CA ALA A 995 -28.13 -25.72 -73.62
C ALA A 995 -29.64 -25.58 -73.88
N GLU A 996 -30.09 -24.48 -74.49
CA GLU A 996 -31.49 -24.25 -74.82
C GLU A 996 -31.98 -25.10 -76.02
N ARG A 997 -31.06 -25.58 -76.86
CA ARG A 997 -31.35 -26.44 -78.03
C ARG A 997 -31.11 -27.93 -77.80
N SER A 998 -30.56 -28.32 -76.65
CA SER A 998 -30.23 -29.71 -76.32
C SER A 998 -30.91 -30.10 -74.99
N PRO A 999 -32.15 -30.61 -75.00
CA PRO A 999 -32.91 -30.90 -73.77
C PRO A 999 -32.35 -32.05 -72.91
N SER A 1000 -31.23 -32.65 -73.30
CA SER A 1000 -30.65 -33.85 -72.68
C SER A 1000 -29.23 -33.65 -72.12
N LEU A 1001 -28.80 -32.40 -71.93
CA LEU A 1001 -27.63 -32.06 -71.12
C LEU A 1001 -28.07 -31.37 -69.82
#